data_AF-A0A9D3SLW3-F1
#
_entry.id   AF-A0A9D3SLW3-F1
#
_cell.length_a   1.000
_cell.length_b   1.000
_cell.length_c   1.000
_cell.angle_alpha   90.00
_cell.angle_beta   90.00
_cell.angle_gamma   90.00
#
_symmetry.space_group_name_H-M   'P 1'
#
loop_
_entity.id
_entity.type
_entity.pdbx_description
1 polymer ?
#
loop_
_entity_poly.entity_id
_entity_poly.type
_entity_poly.pdbx_seq_one_letter_code
_entity_poly.pdbx_strand_id
1 'polypeptide(L)'
;MERMELKKVCTEADDDSNDSLDERYSGPSNLEKATMNSQYLDEDDAESQKFLANGIMKKKKFEEYHEEYHPGHASFGMSVFNLSNAIMGSGILGLSFAMANTGIILFFILLFAVAILSLYSIHLLLVTAKEGGSLIYEKLGERAFGWPGKMAAFGSIIMQNIGAMSSYLFIVKYELPEVIRAFLGLEENSGEWYLNGNYLVVFVSVGVILPLALLKNLGYLGYTSGFSLSCMVFFLGVLIYKKTQLPCPLPFFFHHSTNTSLNGSELMNPYALLNHSALMEFSRADVSSSHLDPHSTALPASGIHYAPHSDDYEEMCTPKYFVFNSQTAYTIPILAFAFVCHPEVLPIYSELKDRSRKKMQTVSNLSILAMLIMYMLSALFGYLTFYDNVEAELLHTFTKVYKFDTMLLCVRLAVLTAVTLTVPIVLFPIRSSITTLLFAGREFSWIRHILIAAAILFFNNLLVIFVPTIRDIFGFIGSSAATMLIFILPAAFYLRLVKSIPFRSTQKISAAIFLIVGIIFMIGSLSLIILDWIHNPPGSGDQAEERNFFFSFFFSINQRMNITPGKAQMSSFNISPDDDSSSSSNSVEYPNCNPKKVPLSSQYGDVDAESQNFLPSQGKKKYEVEYHPGTASFGMSVFNLGNAIMGSGILGLSYAMANTGIALFVILLIAVSIFSLYSVHLLLKTANEGGSMVYEQLGYKAFGLPGKLAASCSITMQNFGAMSSYLYIVKYELPIVIKAFVGDEGAWYTNGDYLVLLVTLIIILPLSLLKNLGYLGYTSGFSLLCMVFFLIVVIYKKFQIPCPLPTDLFNMTLNSTLSHLQNHTATVYNEDSCRPKYFVFNSQTVYAVPILTFAFVCHPAILPMYEELKDRSRRKMQGVANVSFLAMFIMYLLAALFGYLTFHDVVEPELLHTYSKVYKFDVVLLIVRLAVLTAVTLTVPVVLFPIRTSVNHLLGASKDFSWIRHIIITVILLGGVNVLVIFVPTIRDIFGFIGASAAAMLIFILPSAFYIKLVKKEPLKSVQKIGAILFLASGFLVMFGCMSLIIMDWVHNAGASEGHDASRLRLS
;
A
#
# COMPACT_ATOMS: atom_id res chain seq x y z
N MET A 1 -1.48 47.40 -8.83
CA MET A 1 -1.87 48.33 -9.90
C MET A 1 -0.75 48.25 -10.94
N GLU A 2 -0.92 47.87 -12.18
CA GLU A 2 -2.08 47.44 -12.97
C GLU A 2 -1.49 46.76 -14.22
N ARG A 3 -2.26 45.83 -14.77
CA ARG A 3 -1.91 44.98 -15.92
C ARG A 3 -2.10 45.78 -17.22
N MET A 4 -1.29 45.52 -18.26
CA MET A 4 -1.71 45.28 -19.66
C MET A 4 -0.46 44.99 -20.50
N GLU A 5 -0.26 43.74 -20.94
CA GLU A 5 -0.70 43.17 -22.22
C GLU A 5 -0.05 43.81 -23.46
N LEU A 6 0.70 43.01 -24.22
CA LEU A 6 0.29 42.68 -25.60
C LEU A 6 1.01 41.44 -26.16
N LYS A 7 0.20 40.58 -26.78
CA LYS A 7 0.55 39.48 -27.69
C LYS A 7 1.31 39.97 -28.94
N LYS A 8 2.25 39.15 -29.43
CA LYS A 8 2.68 39.03 -30.84
C LYS A 8 2.62 37.53 -31.15
N VAL A 9 1.63 37.02 -31.89
CA VAL A 9 1.53 36.95 -33.37
C VAL A 9 2.87 36.55 -33.99
N CYS A 10 3.00 35.27 -34.37
CA CYS A 10 3.94 34.82 -35.40
C CYS A 10 3.11 34.36 -36.60
N THR A 11 3.20 35.16 -37.65
CA THR A 11 2.95 34.84 -39.04
C THR A 11 4.11 33.98 -39.56
N GLU A 12 3.84 32.83 -40.15
CA GLU A 12 4.76 32.14 -41.06
C GLU A 12 4.21 32.28 -42.47
N ALA A 13 5.01 32.87 -43.35
CA ALA A 13 4.87 32.88 -44.79
C ALA A 13 6.28 32.66 -45.37
N ASP A 14 6.45 31.50 -46.01
CA ASP A 14 7.14 31.14 -47.25
C ASP A 14 8.38 31.96 -47.70
N ASP A 15 9.50 31.26 -47.97
CA ASP A 15 9.92 30.91 -49.34
C ASP A 15 11.28 30.15 -49.43
N ASP A 16 11.19 28.95 -50.03
CA ASP A 16 11.90 28.42 -51.21
C ASP A 16 13.38 27.97 -51.34
N SER A 17 13.48 26.95 -52.23
CA SER A 17 14.60 26.30 -52.97
C SER A 17 15.17 24.99 -52.38
N ASN A 18 15.37 23.88 -53.11
CA ASN A 18 15.27 23.59 -54.55
C ASN A 18 15.18 22.07 -54.85
N ASP A 19 14.57 21.76 -56.02
CA ASP A 19 14.83 20.67 -56.98
C ASP A 19 14.62 19.18 -56.63
N SER A 20 13.67 18.51 -57.30
CA SER A 20 13.88 17.89 -58.63
C SER A 20 12.79 16.86 -59.06
N LEU A 21 12.33 17.03 -60.31
CA LEU A 21 11.89 16.05 -61.34
C LEU A 21 10.45 15.44 -61.34
N ASP A 22 9.71 15.85 -62.40
CA ASP A 22 8.91 15.09 -63.39
C ASP A 22 7.83 14.09 -62.86
N GLU A 23 6.55 14.06 -63.31
CA GLU A 23 6.02 14.13 -64.67
C GLU A 23 4.46 14.30 -64.68
N ARG A 24 3.97 15.24 -65.50
CA ARG A 24 2.79 15.21 -66.42
C ARG A 24 1.39 14.60 -66.07
N TYR A 25 0.39 15.46 -66.31
CA TYR A 25 -0.86 15.33 -67.13
C TYR A 25 -2.27 15.13 -66.49
N SER A 26 -3.12 16.13 -66.82
CA SER A 26 -4.56 16.14 -67.21
C SER A 26 -5.72 15.89 -66.22
N GLY A 27 -6.52 16.93 -65.99
CA GLY A 27 -7.86 17.07 -66.61
C GLY A 27 -9.09 16.50 -65.86
N PRO A 28 -10.15 17.31 -65.60
CA PRO A 28 -11.30 16.93 -64.77
C PRO A 28 -12.52 16.43 -65.57
N SER A 29 -13.43 15.65 -64.94
CA SER A 29 -14.92 15.82 -64.95
C SER A 29 -15.76 14.54 -64.78
N ASN A 30 -16.84 14.69 -64.01
CA ASN A 30 -18.19 14.09 -64.09
C ASN A 30 -18.52 12.63 -63.64
N LEU A 31 -19.26 12.58 -62.52
CA LEU A 31 -20.65 12.11 -62.29
C LEU A 31 -21.14 10.69 -62.70
N GLU A 32 -21.68 10.00 -61.66
CA GLU A 32 -22.76 9.00 -61.62
C GLU A 32 -22.57 7.52 -62.03
N LYS A 33 -22.53 6.62 -61.02
CA LYS A 33 -23.34 5.38 -60.80
C LYS A 33 -22.66 4.53 -59.70
N ALA A 34 -23.31 4.28 -58.55
CA ALA A 34 -24.09 3.06 -58.23
C ALA A 34 -23.29 1.76 -58.49
N THR A 35 -23.06 0.80 -57.58
CA THR A 35 -23.81 0.33 -56.40
C THR A 35 -22.96 -0.67 -55.60
N MET A 36 -23.10 -0.65 -54.26
CA MET A 36 -23.03 -1.74 -53.26
C MET A 36 -21.93 -2.84 -53.31
N ASN A 37 -21.13 -2.90 -52.23
CA ASN A 37 -21.12 -4.04 -51.31
C ASN A 37 -20.58 -3.69 -49.90
N SER A 38 -21.43 -3.94 -48.89
CA SER A 38 -21.19 -4.31 -47.47
C SER A 38 -20.11 -3.56 -46.67
N GLN A 39 -20.40 -2.61 -45.76
CA GLN A 39 -21.20 -2.65 -44.51
C GLN A 39 -20.53 -3.41 -43.35
N TYR A 40 -19.69 -2.70 -42.57
CA TYR A 40 -19.58 -2.72 -41.10
C TYR A 40 -18.60 -1.61 -40.66
N LEU A 41 -19.10 -0.39 -40.45
CA LEU A 41 -18.41 0.68 -39.71
C LEU A 41 -19.46 1.48 -38.93
N ASP A 42 -19.19 1.69 -37.65
CA ASP A 42 -20.08 2.26 -36.63
C ASP A 42 -20.55 3.70 -36.94
N GLU A 43 -21.85 3.95 -36.73
CA GLU A 43 -22.53 5.24 -37.00
C GLU A 43 -22.35 6.33 -35.92
N ASP A 44 -21.58 6.11 -34.86
CA ASP A 44 -21.57 7.02 -33.69
C ASP A 44 -20.68 8.28 -33.83
N ASP A 45 -19.82 8.37 -34.85
CA ASP A 45 -18.90 9.52 -34.99
C ASP A 45 -19.43 10.67 -35.87
N ALA A 46 -20.60 10.50 -36.51
CA ALA A 46 -21.16 11.50 -37.42
C ALA A 46 -22.06 12.57 -36.75
N GLU A 47 -22.50 12.36 -35.50
CA GLU A 47 -23.36 13.33 -34.81
C GLU A 47 -22.58 14.44 -34.09
N SER A 48 -21.26 14.27 -33.88
CA SER A 48 -20.43 15.25 -33.17
C SER A 48 -19.97 16.45 -34.02
N GLN A 49 -20.00 16.33 -35.36
CA GLN A 49 -19.53 17.39 -36.27
C GLN A 49 -20.64 18.21 -36.94
N LYS A 50 -21.91 17.85 -36.79
CA LYS A 50 -23.03 18.56 -37.45
C LYS A 50 -23.68 19.67 -36.61
N PHE A 51 -23.26 19.86 -35.36
CA PHE A 51 -23.82 20.90 -34.47
C PHE A 51 -22.95 22.16 -34.33
N LEU A 52 -21.78 22.22 -34.96
CA LEU A 52 -20.89 23.40 -34.90
C LEU A 52 -21.05 24.39 -36.06
N ALA A 53 -21.93 24.12 -37.04
CA ALA A 53 -22.01 24.93 -38.26
C ALA A 53 -23.13 25.99 -38.28
N ASN A 54 -24.05 26.06 -37.32
CA ASN A 54 -25.13 27.06 -37.34
C ASN A 54 -25.41 27.65 -35.95
N GLY A 55 -24.90 28.86 -35.70
CA GLY A 55 -25.25 29.60 -34.48
C GLY A 55 -24.30 30.73 -34.08
N ILE A 56 -23.82 31.53 -35.02
CA ILE A 56 -23.13 32.81 -34.72
C ILE A 56 -24.20 33.82 -34.24
N MET A 57 -24.76 33.63 -33.04
CA MET A 57 -25.52 34.65 -32.29
C MET A 57 -25.84 34.23 -30.84
N LYS A 58 -24.98 33.47 -30.14
CA LYS A 58 -25.11 33.23 -28.68
C LYS A 58 -23.79 33.14 -27.92
N LYS A 59 -22.74 33.81 -28.40
CA LYS A 59 -21.39 33.79 -27.79
C LYS A 59 -21.23 34.70 -26.55
N LYS A 60 -22.28 35.42 -26.11
CA LYS A 60 -22.21 36.39 -24.99
C LYS A 60 -22.79 35.90 -23.66
N LYS A 61 -23.08 34.60 -23.49
CA LYS A 61 -23.60 34.06 -22.22
C LYS A 61 -22.91 32.77 -21.75
N PHE A 62 -21.72 32.47 -22.28
CA PHE A 62 -21.01 31.20 -22.02
C PHE A 62 -19.62 31.38 -21.37
N GLU A 63 -19.21 32.59 -21.02
CA GLU A 63 -17.86 32.86 -20.48
C GLU A 63 -17.80 33.03 -18.94
N GLU A 64 -18.90 32.84 -18.19
CA GLU A 64 -18.92 33.15 -16.75
C GLU A 64 -18.90 31.94 -15.78
N TYR A 65 -18.56 30.73 -16.23
CA TYR A 65 -18.36 29.59 -15.33
C TYR A 65 -17.24 28.65 -15.81
N HIS A 66 -16.01 29.15 -15.85
CA HIS A 66 -14.83 28.27 -15.83
C HIS A 66 -14.50 27.91 -14.38
N GLU A 67 -15.12 26.83 -13.87
CA GLU A 67 -14.51 26.08 -12.76
C GLU A 67 -13.18 25.51 -13.28
N GLU A 68 -12.11 25.82 -12.56
CA GLU A 68 -10.71 25.52 -12.86
C GLU A 68 -10.53 24.04 -13.26
N TYR A 69 -10.17 23.80 -14.52
CA TYR A 69 -9.96 22.45 -15.08
C TYR A 69 -8.61 21.93 -14.58
N HIS A 70 -8.57 21.39 -13.35
CA HIS A 70 -7.40 20.67 -12.86
C HIS A 70 -7.32 19.30 -13.58
N PRO A 71 -6.23 19.00 -14.32
CA PRO A 71 -6.07 17.70 -14.94
C PRO A 71 -5.89 16.61 -13.86
N GLY A 72 -6.78 15.62 -13.85
CA GLY A 72 -6.69 14.48 -12.94
C GLY A 72 -5.36 13.73 -13.11
N HIS A 73 -4.72 13.40 -11.99
CA HIS A 73 -3.41 12.73 -11.97
C HIS A 73 -3.50 11.21 -11.74
N ALA A 74 -4.67 10.68 -11.36
CA ALA A 74 -4.84 9.27 -11.03
C ALA A 74 -4.91 8.40 -12.29
N SER A 75 -4.09 7.34 -12.33
CA SER A 75 -4.13 6.36 -13.43
C SER A 75 -5.38 5.47 -13.35
N PHE A 76 -5.78 4.87 -14.49
CA PHE A 76 -6.93 3.95 -14.56
C PHE A 76 -6.89 2.85 -13.49
N GLY A 77 -5.75 2.16 -13.33
CA GLY A 77 -5.61 1.09 -12.33
C GLY A 77 -5.70 1.59 -10.88
N MET A 78 -5.20 2.80 -10.61
CA MET A 78 -5.31 3.41 -9.28
C MET A 78 -6.75 3.79 -8.95
N SER A 79 -7.51 4.27 -9.93
CA SER A 79 -8.94 4.51 -9.76
C SER A 79 -9.71 3.21 -9.48
N VAL A 80 -9.32 2.08 -10.11
CA VAL A 80 -9.86 0.76 -9.78
C VAL A 80 -9.53 0.37 -8.35
N PHE A 81 -8.27 0.47 -7.91
CA PHE A 81 -7.90 0.13 -6.53
C PHE A 81 -8.56 1.01 -5.48
N ASN A 82 -8.70 2.32 -5.74
CA ASN A 82 -9.39 3.22 -4.83
C ASN A 82 -10.88 2.87 -4.71
N LEU A 83 -11.54 2.61 -5.84
CA LEU A 83 -12.94 2.26 -5.83
C LEU A 83 -13.15 0.86 -5.21
N SER A 84 -12.29 -0.10 -5.50
CA SER A 84 -12.29 -1.41 -4.83
C SER A 84 -12.09 -1.28 -3.33
N ASN A 85 -11.16 -0.45 -2.84
CA ASN A 85 -10.94 -0.27 -1.41
C ASN A 85 -12.13 0.43 -0.72
N ALA A 86 -12.80 1.34 -1.42
CA ALA A 86 -14.04 1.95 -0.94
C ALA A 86 -15.20 0.94 -0.83
N ILE A 87 -15.27 -0.04 -1.74
CA ILE A 87 -16.27 -1.12 -1.70
C ILE A 87 -15.92 -2.12 -0.59
N MET A 88 -14.70 -2.68 -0.61
CA MET A 88 -14.23 -3.81 0.20
C MET A 88 -14.54 -3.67 1.69
N GLY A 89 -14.21 -2.50 2.22
CA GLY A 89 -14.45 -2.02 3.58
C GLY A 89 -14.53 -3.04 4.70
N SER A 90 -15.32 -2.72 5.73
CA SER A 90 -15.61 -3.62 6.86
C SER A 90 -16.72 -4.60 6.53
N GLY A 91 -17.42 -4.38 5.42
CA GLY A 91 -18.55 -5.19 4.98
C GLY A 91 -18.16 -6.65 4.79
N ILE A 92 -16.94 -6.92 4.29
CA ILE A 92 -16.41 -8.27 4.07
C ILE A 92 -16.46 -9.17 5.31
N LEU A 93 -16.25 -8.59 6.51
CA LEU A 93 -16.22 -9.35 7.76
C LEU A 93 -17.61 -9.77 8.25
N GLY A 94 -18.66 -9.10 7.79
CA GLY A 94 -20.06 -9.40 8.13
C GLY A 94 -20.80 -10.27 7.10
N LEU A 95 -20.18 -10.59 5.95
CA LEU A 95 -20.86 -11.34 4.88
C LEU A 95 -21.09 -12.81 5.22
N SER A 96 -20.16 -13.44 5.94
CA SER A 96 -20.32 -14.83 6.39
C SER A 96 -21.52 -14.97 7.34
N PHE A 97 -21.74 -13.98 8.20
CA PHE A 97 -22.92 -13.90 9.07
C PHE A 97 -24.22 -13.73 8.27
N ALA A 98 -24.19 -12.90 7.23
CA ALA A 98 -25.33 -12.75 6.33
C ALA A 98 -25.65 -14.06 5.58
N MET A 99 -24.63 -14.80 5.13
CA MET A 99 -24.82 -16.12 4.51
C MET A 99 -25.38 -17.15 5.49
N ALA A 100 -24.88 -17.18 6.74
CA ALA A 100 -25.39 -18.08 7.78
C ALA A 100 -26.90 -17.91 8.02
N ASN A 101 -27.40 -16.67 7.92
CA ASN A 101 -28.80 -16.36 8.19
C ASN A 101 -29.74 -16.45 6.98
N THR A 102 -29.21 -16.55 5.75
CA THR A 102 -30.02 -16.67 4.51
C THR A 102 -29.88 -18.01 3.82
N GLY A 103 -28.82 -18.75 4.10
CA GLY A 103 -28.41 -19.93 3.35
C GLY A 103 -27.68 -19.56 2.05
N ILE A 104 -26.92 -20.53 1.53
CA ILE A 104 -25.97 -20.31 0.42
C ILE A 104 -26.65 -19.77 -0.85
N ILE A 105 -27.78 -20.36 -1.26
CA ILE A 105 -28.42 -20.03 -2.54
C ILE A 105 -29.04 -18.63 -2.49
N LEU A 106 -29.82 -18.35 -1.45
CA LEU A 106 -30.47 -17.06 -1.28
C LEU A 106 -29.43 -15.94 -1.13
N PHE A 107 -28.35 -16.18 -0.37
CA PHE A 107 -27.26 -15.22 -0.24
C PHE A 107 -26.65 -14.85 -1.59
N PHE A 108 -26.32 -15.83 -2.45
CA PHE A 108 -25.75 -15.56 -3.76
C PHE A 108 -26.71 -14.78 -4.67
N ILE A 109 -28.00 -15.15 -4.69
CA ILE A 109 -29.02 -14.41 -5.44
C ILE A 109 -29.06 -12.95 -4.99
N LEU A 110 -29.11 -12.71 -3.67
CA LEU A 110 -29.14 -11.36 -3.11
C LEU A 110 -27.85 -10.58 -3.40
N LEU A 111 -26.69 -11.23 -3.29
CA LEU A 111 -25.39 -10.59 -3.55
C LEU A 111 -25.26 -10.14 -5.01
N PHE A 112 -25.60 -11.02 -5.96
CA PHE A 112 -25.61 -10.67 -7.39
C PHE A 112 -26.64 -9.58 -7.71
N ALA A 113 -27.84 -9.65 -7.13
CA ALA A 113 -28.87 -8.64 -7.32
C ALA A 113 -28.39 -7.26 -6.86
N VAL A 114 -27.86 -7.14 -5.63
CA VAL A 114 -27.36 -5.86 -5.10
C VAL A 114 -26.17 -5.34 -5.92
N ALA A 115 -25.26 -6.21 -6.37
CA ALA A 115 -24.13 -5.83 -7.22
C ALA A 115 -24.59 -5.24 -8.57
N ILE A 116 -25.56 -5.88 -9.25
CA ILE A 116 -26.14 -5.39 -10.51
C ILE A 116 -26.86 -4.06 -10.30
N LEU A 117 -27.65 -3.94 -9.22
CA LEU A 117 -28.37 -2.72 -8.87
C LEU A 117 -27.41 -1.57 -8.56
N SER A 118 -26.29 -1.84 -7.87
CA SER A 118 -25.22 -0.87 -7.61
C SER A 118 -24.56 -0.40 -8.92
N LEU A 119 -24.25 -1.30 -9.85
CA LEU A 119 -23.70 -0.93 -11.17
C LEU A 119 -24.65 -0.05 -11.98
N TYR A 120 -25.93 -0.38 -11.99
CA TYR A 120 -26.96 0.42 -12.66
C TYR A 120 -27.10 1.81 -12.02
N SER A 121 -27.01 1.89 -10.70
CA SER A 121 -27.05 3.16 -9.98
C SER A 121 -25.86 4.07 -10.29
N ILE A 122 -24.64 3.53 -10.30
CA ILE A 122 -23.43 4.25 -10.73
C ILE A 122 -23.60 4.78 -12.15
N HIS A 123 -24.17 3.98 -13.06
CA HIS A 123 -24.44 4.42 -14.42
C HIS A 123 -25.40 5.62 -14.46
N LEU A 124 -26.50 5.60 -13.69
CA LEU A 124 -27.41 6.74 -13.56
C LEU A 124 -26.70 7.99 -12.97
N LEU A 125 -25.86 7.79 -11.96
CA LEU A 125 -25.09 8.85 -11.31
C LEU A 125 -24.09 9.51 -12.28
N LEU A 126 -23.37 8.73 -13.10
CA LEU A 126 -22.42 9.28 -14.08
C LEU A 126 -23.12 10.04 -15.21
N VAL A 127 -24.32 9.60 -15.63
CA VAL A 127 -25.13 10.33 -16.62
C VAL A 127 -25.64 11.65 -16.04
N THR A 128 -26.16 11.61 -14.81
CA THR A 128 -26.64 12.83 -14.13
C THR A 128 -25.53 13.81 -13.83
N ALA A 129 -24.32 13.36 -13.48
CA ALA A 129 -23.17 14.25 -13.29
C ALA A 129 -22.80 15.02 -14.57
N LYS A 130 -22.92 14.38 -15.75
CA LYS A 130 -22.68 15.00 -17.05
C LYS A 130 -23.74 16.06 -17.38
N GLU A 131 -25.01 15.68 -17.36
CA GLU A 131 -26.13 16.58 -17.68
C GLU A 131 -26.31 17.68 -16.63
N GLY A 132 -26.08 17.31 -15.36
CA GLY A 132 -26.10 18.21 -14.23
C GLY A 132 -24.91 19.15 -14.22
N GLY A 133 -23.81 18.86 -14.92
CA GLY A 133 -22.61 19.71 -15.03
C GLY A 133 -21.79 19.84 -13.75
N SER A 134 -21.86 18.88 -12.83
CA SER A 134 -21.19 18.91 -11.52
C SER A 134 -20.64 17.54 -11.17
N LEU A 135 -19.39 17.51 -10.70
CA LEU A 135 -18.74 16.31 -10.15
C LEU A 135 -18.79 16.27 -8.60
N ILE A 136 -19.64 17.11 -8.01
CA ILE A 136 -19.91 17.16 -6.57
C ILE A 136 -21.35 16.72 -6.34
N TYR A 137 -21.53 15.72 -5.50
CA TYR A 137 -22.81 15.03 -5.27
C TYR A 137 -23.86 15.98 -4.66
N GLU A 138 -23.46 16.84 -3.73
CA GLU A 138 -24.33 17.80 -3.06
C GLU A 138 -24.79 18.91 -4.01
N LYS A 139 -23.89 19.39 -4.89
CA LYS A 139 -24.25 20.35 -5.95
C LYS A 139 -25.20 19.71 -6.96
N LEU A 140 -25.10 18.41 -7.21
CA LEU A 140 -26.04 17.70 -8.07
C LEU A 140 -27.44 17.66 -7.45
N GLY A 141 -27.52 17.38 -6.14
CA GLY A 141 -28.76 17.48 -5.37
C GLY A 141 -29.36 18.89 -5.34
N GLU A 142 -28.52 19.91 -5.18
CA GLU A 142 -28.90 21.33 -5.25
C GLU A 142 -29.49 21.70 -6.62
N ARG A 143 -28.89 21.22 -7.71
CA ARG A 143 -29.42 21.45 -9.07
C ARG A 143 -30.71 20.69 -9.36
N ALA A 144 -30.89 19.50 -8.78
CA ALA A 144 -32.08 18.68 -9.02
C ALA A 144 -33.31 19.20 -8.25
N PHE A 145 -33.15 19.44 -6.94
CA PHE A 145 -34.26 19.72 -6.02
C PHE A 145 -34.05 20.96 -5.14
N GLY A 146 -33.02 21.77 -5.38
CA GLY A 146 -32.70 22.92 -4.55
C GLY A 146 -32.14 22.51 -3.18
N TRP A 147 -32.40 23.34 -2.17
CA TRP A 147 -31.90 23.12 -0.81
C TRP A 147 -32.28 21.75 -0.19
N PRO A 148 -33.52 21.23 -0.36
CA PRO A 148 -33.86 19.89 0.13
C PRO A 148 -33.00 18.78 -0.48
N GLY A 149 -32.74 18.82 -1.78
CA GLY A 149 -31.88 17.84 -2.45
C GLY A 149 -30.42 17.92 -2.00
N LYS A 150 -29.92 19.14 -1.76
CA LYS A 150 -28.60 19.38 -1.20
C LYS A 150 -28.47 18.78 0.20
N MET A 151 -29.44 19.04 1.09
CA MET A 151 -29.43 18.53 2.46
C MET A 151 -29.58 17.01 2.51
N ALA A 152 -30.43 16.43 1.65
CA ALA A 152 -30.58 14.98 1.55
C ALA A 152 -29.27 14.29 1.14
N ALA A 153 -28.63 14.77 0.06
CA ALA A 153 -27.32 14.25 -0.38
C ALA A 153 -26.25 14.39 0.71
N PHE A 154 -26.14 15.58 1.30
CA PHE A 154 -25.19 15.87 2.39
C PHE A 154 -25.41 14.95 3.60
N GLY A 155 -26.65 14.82 4.07
CA GLY A 155 -27.01 13.99 5.22
C GLY A 155 -26.71 12.52 4.97
N SER A 156 -27.05 11.98 3.80
CA SER A 156 -26.77 10.58 3.45
C SER A 156 -25.28 10.29 3.33
N ILE A 157 -24.49 11.19 2.73
CA ILE A 157 -23.03 11.02 2.61
C ILE A 157 -22.37 11.02 3.99
N ILE A 158 -22.72 11.98 4.86
CA ILE A 158 -22.17 12.04 6.21
C ILE A 158 -22.55 10.80 7.01
N MET A 159 -23.82 10.40 6.97
CA MET A 159 -24.30 9.23 7.70
C MET A 159 -23.60 7.96 7.23
N GLN A 160 -23.47 7.75 5.91
CA GLN A 160 -22.78 6.60 5.34
C GLN A 160 -21.29 6.56 5.75
N ASN A 161 -20.59 7.68 5.59
CA ASN A 161 -19.15 7.72 5.83
C ASN A 161 -18.82 7.68 7.33
N ILE A 162 -19.64 8.27 8.20
CA ILE A 162 -19.54 8.06 9.66
C ILE A 162 -19.76 6.58 9.98
N GLY A 163 -20.79 5.94 9.43
CA GLY A 163 -21.06 4.52 9.64
C GLY A 163 -19.89 3.62 9.23
N ALA A 164 -19.31 3.87 8.05
CA ALA A 164 -18.14 3.15 7.55
C ALA A 164 -16.88 3.39 8.39
N MET A 165 -16.61 4.61 8.82
CA MET A 165 -15.50 4.86 9.75
C MET A 165 -15.71 4.18 11.10
N SER A 166 -16.95 4.21 11.61
CA SER A 166 -17.30 3.59 12.89
C SER A 166 -17.08 2.08 12.86
N SER A 167 -17.44 1.41 11.76
CA SER A 167 -17.20 -0.02 11.63
C SER A 167 -15.71 -0.37 11.55
N TYR A 168 -14.88 0.46 10.90
CA TYR A 168 -13.43 0.27 10.93
C TYR A 168 -12.83 0.47 12.33
N LEU A 169 -13.22 1.53 13.03
CA LEU A 169 -12.75 1.79 14.39
C LEU A 169 -13.28 0.74 15.37
N PHE A 170 -14.46 0.16 15.14
CA PHE A 170 -14.96 -0.98 15.92
C PHE A 170 -14.03 -2.19 15.77
N ILE A 171 -13.62 -2.54 14.56
CA ILE A 171 -12.63 -3.61 14.33
C ILE A 171 -11.33 -3.31 15.08
N VAL A 172 -10.84 -2.06 15.04
CA VAL A 172 -9.64 -1.67 15.80
C VAL A 172 -9.84 -1.83 17.31
N LYS A 173 -11.01 -1.45 17.85
CA LYS A 173 -11.33 -1.58 19.28
C LYS A 173 -11.27 -3.03 19.77
N TYR A 174 -11.75 -4.01 18.99
CA TYR A 174 -11.82 -5.41 19.42
C TYR A 174 -10.61 -6.25 19.01
N GLU A 175 -10.04 -6.05 17.82
CA GLU A 175 -8.94 -6.90 17.33
C GLU A 175 -7.55 -6.46 17.82
N LEU A 176 -7.33 -5.15 18.05
CA LEU A 176 -6.01 -4.67 18.50
C LEU A 176 -5.61 -5.20 19.89
N PRO A 177 -6.51 -5.24 20.90
CA PRO A 177 -6.22 -5.93 22.16
C PRO A 177 -5.77 -7.38 21.97
N GLU A 178 -6.45 -8.15 21.12
CA GLU A 178 -6.12 -9.56 20.90
C GLU A 178 -4.77 -9.74 20.23
N VAL A 179 -4.40 -8.84 19.33
CA VAL A 179 -3.06 -8.78 18.73
C VAL A 179 -2.02 -8.51 19.82
N ILE A 180 -2.25 -7.54 20.70
CA ILE A 180 -1.34 -7.23 21.82
C ILE A 180 -1.24 -8.41 22.79
N ARG A 181 -2.33 -9.09 23.14
CA ARG A 181 -2.31 -10.28 24.00
C ARG A 181 -1.51 -11.42 23.38
N ALA A 182 -1.71 -11.67 22.10
CA ALA A 182 -0.95 -12.69 21.38
C ALA A 182 0.55 -12.35 21.31
N PHE A 183 0.92 -11.06 21.15
CA PHE A 183 2.31 -10.62 21.19
C PHE A 183 2.94 -10.74 22.59
N LEU A 184 2.17 -10.48 23.65
CA LEU A 184 2.64 -10.53 25.03
C LEU A 184 2.54 -11.93 25.68
N GLY A 185 1.89 -12.90 25.00
CA GLY A 185 1.68 -14.25 25.53
C GLY A 185 0.79 -14.28 26.77
N LEU A 186 -0.10 -13.31 26.93
CA LEU A 186 -0.97 -13.19 28.12
C LEU A 186 -2.24 -14.01 27.92
N GLU A 187 -2.44 -15.04 28.75
CA GLU A 187 -3.65 -15.88 28.73
C GLU A 187 -4.84 -15.25 29.48
N GLU A 188 -4.56 -14.40 30.46
CA GLU A 188 -5.57 -13.73 31.28
C GLU A 188 -5.70 -12.24 30.98
N ASN A 189 -6.93 -11.73 31.12
CA ASN A 189 -7.23 -10.32 30.90
C ASN A 189 -6.87 -9.52 32.17
N SER A 190 -5.65 -8.99 32.23
CA SER A 190 -5.12 -8.27 33.41
C SER A 190 -5.79 -6.92 33.69
N GLY A 191 -6.79 -6.51 32.91
CA GLY A 191 -7.50 -5.22 33.08
C GLY A 191 -6.65 -3.99 32.76
N GLU A 192 -5.45 -4.20 32.25
CA GLU A 192 -4.48 -3.14 31.96
C GLU A 192 -4.93 -2.21 30.84
N TRP A 193 -4.53 -0.94 30.92
CA TRP A 193 -4.98 0.11 29.99
C TRP A 193 -4.62 -0.19 28.51
N TYR A 194 -3.51 -0.90 28.27
CA TYR A 194 -3.03 -1.26 26.93
C TYR A 194 -3.72 -2.51 26.35
N LEU A 195 -4.56 -3.21 27.13
CA LEU A 195 -5.45 -4.28 26.66
C LEU A 195 -6.91 -3.83 26.56
N ASN A 196 -7.20 -2.59 26.95
CA ASN A 196 -8.53 -2.04 26.89
C ASN A 196 -8.77 -1.36 25.53
N GLY A 197 -9.63 -2.00 24.74
CA GLY A 197 -9.99 -1.55 23.38
C GLY A 197 -10.48 -0.11 23.28
N ASN A 198 -11.17 0.40 24.32
CA ASN A 198 -11.68 1.77 24.33
C ASN A 198 -10.56 2.82 24.37
N TYR A 199 -9.45 2.55 25.08
CA TYR A 199 -8.29 3.46 25.07
C TYR A 199 -7.48 3.31 23.78
N LEU A 200 -7.27 2.07 23.33
CA LEU A 200 -6.46 1.78 22.15
C LEU A 200 -7.02 2.40 20.86
N VAL A 201 -8.35 2.35 20.66
CA VAL A 201 -8.97 2.97 19.48
C VAL A 201 -8.73 4.49 19.43
N VAL A 202 -8.72 5.16 20.59
CA VAL A 202 -8.41 6.59 20.70
C VAL A 202 -6.93 6.85 20.40
N PHE A 203 -6.02 6.03 20.93
CA PHE A 203 -4.58 6.17 20.65
C PHE A 203 -4.24 5.97 19.17
N VAL A 204 -4.81 4.96 18.51
CA VAL A 204 -4.64 4.73 17.07
C VAL A 204 -5.23 5.89 16.27
N SER A 205 -6.40 6.40 16.69
CA SER A 205 -7.05 7.54 16.04
C SER A 205 -6.19 8.81 16.08
N VAL A 206 -5.59 9.13 17.22
CA VAL A 206 -4.77 10.35 17.39
C VAL A 206 -3.36 10.15 16.82
N GLY A 207 -2.74 9.00 17.03
CA GLY A 207 -1.34 8.74 16.67
C GLY A 207 -1.11 8.36 15.22
N VAL A 208 -2.08 7.71 14.57
CA VAL A 208 -1.94 7.18 13.20
C VAL A 208 -2.96 7.81 12.25
N ILE A 209 -4.25 7.73 12.57
CA ILE A 209 -5.32 8.11 11.64
C ILE A 209 -5.37 9.62 11.42
N LEU A 210 -5.30 10.43 12.49
CA LEU A 210 -5.35 11.88 12.39
C LEU A 210 -4.21 12.44 11.53
N PRO A 211 -2.92 12.10 11.75
CA PRO A 211 -1.83 12.54 10.87
C PRO A 211 -2.05 12.18 9.39
N LEU A 212 -2.55 10.97 9.10
CA LEU A 212 -2.85 10.53 7.73
C LEU A 212 -4.04 11.30 7.14
N ALA A 213 -5.05 11.61 7.94
CA ALA A 213 -6.24 12.37 7.53
C ALA A 213 -5.95 13.85 7.23
N LEU A 214 -4.83 14.40 7.75
CA LEU A 214 -4.38 15.78 7.48
C LEU A 214 -3.65 15.93 6.13
N LEU A 215 -3.45 14.84 5.38
CA LEU A 215 -2.83 14.90 4.06
C LEU A 215 -3.75 15.64 3.07
N LYS A 216 -3.16 16.60 2.35
CA LYS A 216 -3.91 17.53 1.48
C LYS A 216 -4.43 16.90 0.19
N ASN A 217 -3.72 15.90 -0.36
CA ASN A 217 -4.01 15.31 -1.66
C ASN A 217 -4.31 13.81 -1.53
N LEU A 218 -5.47 13.38 -2.05
CA LEU A 218 -5.93 11.99 -2.00
C LEU A 218 -5.09 11.06 -2.89
N GLY A 219 -4.35 11.61 -3.87
CA GLY A 219 -3.45 10.84 -4.75
C GLY A 219 -2.36 10.05 -4.01
N TYR A 220 -1.97 10.45 -2.80
CA TYR A 220 -1.03 9.66 -1.98
C TYR A 220 -1.68 8.44 -1.32
N LEU A 221 -3.00 8.44 -1.14
CA LEU A 221 -3.75 7.33 -0.55
C LEU A 221 -4.13 6.28 -1.60
N GLY A 222 -3.93 6.56 -2.90
CA GLY A 222 -4.00 5.57 -3.98
C GLY A 222 -3.17 4.32 -3.73
N TYR A 223 -2.01 4.50 -3.09
CA TYR A 223 -1.04 3.45 -2.82
C TYR A 223 -1.38 2.64 -1.58
N THR A 224 -1.95 3.30 -0.57
CA THR A 224 -2.44 2.62 0.65
C THR A 224 -3.66 1.75 0.33
N SER A 225 -4.49 2.13 -0.64
CA SER A 225 -5.61 1.33 -1.14
C SER A 225 -5.17 0.00 -1.78
N GLY A 226 -4.10 0.01 -2.58
CA GLY A 226 -3.55 -1.21 -3.16
C GLY A 226 -2.98 -2.17 -2.10
N PHE A 227 -2.30 -1.62 -1.08
CA PHE A 227 -1.83 -2.40 0.06
C PHE A 227 -2.98 -3.00 0.88
N SER A 228 -4.00 -2.19 1.20
CA SER A 228 -5.22 -2.66 1.89
C SER A 228 -5.88 -3.83 1.16
N LEU A 229 -6.02 -3.72 -0.18
CA LEU A 229 -6.55 -4.79 -1.02
C LEU A 229 -5.69 -6.07 -0.94
N SER A 230 -4.36 -5.95 -0.98
CA SER A 230 -3.46 -7.10 -0.83
C SER A 230 -3.60 -7.79 0.53
N CYS A 231 -3.77 -7.02 1.62
CA CYS A 231 -4.03 -7.58 2.95
C CYS A 231 -5.33 -8.39 3.00
N MET A 232 -6.37 -7.96 2.28
CA MET A 232 -7.63 -8.72 2.23
C MET A 232 -7.56 -9.95 1.34
N VAL A 233 -6.77 -9.93 0.26
CA VAL A 233 -6.46 -11.15 -0.51
C VAL A 233 -5.72 -12.17 0.37
N PHE A 234 -4.76 -11.71 1.18
CA PHE A 234 -4.08 -12.57 2.16
C PHE A 234 -5.05 -13.15 3.19
N PHE A 235 -5.94 -12.32 3.76
CA PHE A 235 -7.02 -12.78 4.64
C PHE A 235 -7.87 -13.88 3.99
N LEU A 236 -8.28 -13.71 2.73
CA LEU A 236 -9.06 -14.72 2.01
C LEU A 236 -8.26 -16.02 1.82
N GLY A 237 -6.97 -15.93 1.48
CA GLY A 237 -6.10 -17.10 1.34
C GLY A 237 -5.98 -17.90 2.65
N VAL A 238 -5.79 -17.21 3.78
CA VAL A 238 -5.74 -17.85 5.10
C VAL A 238 -7.10 -18.41 5.51
N LEU A 239 -8.20 -17.73 5.17
CA LEU A 239 -9.55 -18.21 5.44
C LEU A 239 -9.82 -19.55 4.73
N ILE A 240 -9.47 -19.65 3.45
CA ILE A 240 -9.56 -20.89 2.67
C ILE A 240 -8.68 -21.97 3.29
N TYR A 241 -7.43 -21.63 3.63
CA TYR A 241 -6.51 -22.56 4.27
C TYR A 241 -7.06 -23.10 5.60
N LYS A 242 -7.60 -22.24 6.46
CA LYS A 242 -8.18 -22.65 7.74
C LYS A 242 -9.40 -23.55 7.55
N LYS A 243 -10.26 -23.29 6.56
CA LYS A 243 -11.36 -24.21 6.24
C LYS A 243 -10.87 -25.64 5.90
N THR A 244 -9.70 -25.78 5.27
CA THR A 244 -9.13 -27.10 4.95
C THR A 244 -8.55 -27.83 6.16
N GLN A 245 -8.22 -27.10 7.23
CA GLN A 245 -7.60 -27.64 8.45
C GLN A 245 -8.63 -27.94 9.56
N LEU A 246 -9.74 -27.21 9.62
CA LEU A 246 -10.76 -27.42 10.66
C LEU A 246 -11.73 -28.54 10.26
N PRO A 247 -11.75 -29.69 10.97
CA PRO A 247 -12.81 -30.68 10.83
C PRO A 247 -14.11 -30.15 11.44
N CYS A 248 -15.24 -30.53 10.86
CA CYS A 248 -16.57 -30.35 11.46
C CYS A 248 -17.06 -31.73 11.91
N PRO A 249 -17.62 -31.88 13.12
CA PRO A 249 -17.96 -30.84 14.11
C PRO A 249 -16.77 -30.36 14.97
N LEU A 250 -16.85 -29.12 15.49
CA LEU A 250 -15.80 -28.49 16.29
C LEU A 250 -15.79 -29.05 17.74
N PRO A 251 -14.65 -29.53 18.28
CA PRO A 251 -14.58 -30.21 19.59
C PRO A 251 -15.03 -29.38 20.80
N PHE A 252 -14.93 -28.05 20.73
CA PHE A 252 -15.13 -27.15 21.88
C PHE A 252 -16.61 -26.87 22.22
N PHE A 253 -17.53 -26.95 21.25
CA PHE A 253 -18.95 -26.63 21.50
C PHE A 253 -19.68 -27.69 22.34
N PHE A 254 -19.08 -28.87 22.55
CA PHE A 254 -19.71 -29.97 23.30
C PHE A 254 -19.49 -29.91 24.83
N HIS A 255 -18.47 -29.18 25.31
CA HIS A 255 -18.18 -29.12 26.74
C HIS A 255 -18.99 -28.05 27.50
N HIS A 256 -19.59 -27.09 26.80
CA HIS A 256 -20.37 -26.03 27.47
C HIS A 256 -21.81 -26.47 27.80
N SER A 257 -22.30 -27.56 27.20
CA SER A 257 -23.60 -28.19 27.49
C SER A 257 -23.53 -29.28 28.56
N THR A 258 -22.34 -29.65 29.05
CA THR A 258 -22.13 -30.70 30.07
C THR A 258 -21.63 -30.19 31.41
N ASN A 259 -21.60 -28.87 31.64
CA ASN A 259 -21.25 -28.30 32.95
C ASN A 259 -22.49 -27.95 33.79
N THR A 260 -23.17 -29.01 34.24
CA THR A 260 -23.83 -28.99 35.54
C THR A 260 -23.44 -30.27 36.27
N SER A 261 -22.68 -30.08 37.36
CA SER A 261 -22.17 -31.06 38.31
C SER A 261 -21.04 -31.99 37.82
N LEU A 262 -19.80 -31.69 38.21
CA LEU A 262 -18.97 -32.58 39.02
C LEU A 262 -17.69 -31.83 39.45
N ASN A 263 -17.50 -31.71 40.77
CA ASN A 263 -16.25 -31.28 41.39
C ASN A 263 -15.18 -32.36 41.18
N GLY A 264 -13.97 -31.97 40.76
CA GLY A 264 -12.82 -32.87 40.75
C GLY A 264 -11.65 -32.29 39.96
N SER A 265 -10.58 -31.98 40.68
CA SER A 265 -9.26 -31.61 40.18
C SER A 265 -8.70 -32.59 39.15
N GLU A 266 -8.29 -32.12 37.97
CA GLU A 266 -7.14 -32.70 37.25
C GLU A 266 -6.56 -31.77 36.17
N LEU A 267 -5.25 -31.90 36.02
CA LEU A 267 -4.27 -31.03 35.35
C LEU A 267 -4.23 -31.30 33.83
N MET A 268 -4.36 -30.27 32.97
CA MET A 268 -4.32 -30.44 31.51
C MET A 268 -3.02 -29.91 30.89
N ASN A 269 -2.28 -30.82 30.24
CA ASN A 269 -1.01 -30.60 29.53
C ASN A 269 -1.26 -30.73 28.02
N PRO A 270 -0.83 -29.81 27.13
CA PRO A 270 -1.14 -29.92 25.70
C PRO A 270 0.11 -30.19 24.83
N TYR A 271 0.36 -31.45 24.45
CA TYR A 271 1.12 -31.82 23.25
C TYR A 271 0.76 -33.23 22.77
N ALA A 272 0.17 -33.36 21.58
CA ALA A 272 0.47 -34.39 20.56
C ALA A 272 -0.59 -34.38 19.44
N LEU A 273 -0.21 -33.89 18.27
CA LEU A 273 -0.86 -34.21 17.00
C LEU A 273 -0.38 -35.62 16.59
N LEU A 274 -1.30 -36.58 16.63
CA LEU A 274 -1.04 -37.97 16.24
C LEU A 274 -1.04 -38.08 14.70
N ASN A 275 -0.02 -38.76 14.17
CA ASN A 275 0.21 -39.06 12.75
C ASN A 275 -1.03 -39.63 12.04
N HIS A 276 -1.40 -39.02 10.92
CA HIS A 276 -2.34 -39.58 9.96
C HIS A 276 -1.58 -40.41 8.91
N SER A 277 -1.33 -41.68 9.21
CA SER A 277 -0.91 -42.67 8.21
C SER A 277 -1.33 -44.07 8.66
N ALA A 278 -2.64 -44.31 8.80
CA ALA A 278 -3.28 -45.64 8.74
C ALA A 278 -4.79 -45.52 9.04
N LEU A 279 -5.64 -45.40 8.02
CA LEU A 279 -6.95 -46.06 7.96
C LEU A 279 -7.64 -45.75 6.62
N MET A 280 -7.17 -46.41 5.57
CA MET A 280 -8.03 -46.85 4.47
C MET A 280 -7.82 -48.37 4.38
N GLU A 281 -8.73 -49.13 5.00
CA GLU A 281 -9.10 -50.51 4.65
C GLU A 281 -9.99 -51.08 5.77
N PHE A 282 -11.32 -51.10 5.54
CA PHE A 282 -12.09 -52.32 5.69
C PHE A 282 -13.50 -52.13 5.08
N SER A 283 -13.82 -52.93 4.07
CA SER A 283 -15.17 -53.10 3.54
C SER A 283 -15.64 -54.52 3.84
N ARG A 284 -16.93 -54.63 4.22
CA ARG A 284 -17.81 -55.82 4.24
C ARG A 284 -17.42 -57.05 5.07
N ALA A 285 -18.30 -57.42 6.02
CA ALA A 285 -18.93 -58.75 6.07
C ALA A 285 -20.05 -58.82 7.16
N ASP A 286 -21.24 -59.21 6.71
CA ASP A 286 -22.21 -60.17 7.26
C ASP A 286 -22.66 -60.23 8.75
N VAL A 287 -23.98 -60.05 8.91
CA VAL A 287 -24.99 -60.99 9.46
C VAL A 287 -24.58 -61.88 10.66
N SER A 288 -25.20 -61.65 11.84
CA SER A 288 -26.30 -62.50 12.37
C SER A 288 -26.58 -62.24 13.86
N SER A 289 -27.82 -62.58 14.21
CA SER A 289 -28.60 -62.45 15.44
C SER A 289 -28.29 -63.45 16.56
N SER A 290 -28.49 -63.07 17.83
CA SER A 290 -29.23 -63.84 18.87
C SER A 290 -29.19 -63.10 20.24
N HIS A 291 -30.28 -62.63 20.86
CA HIS A 291 -31.44 -63.26 21.53
C HIS A 291 -31.25 -63.59 23.04
N LEU A 292 -32.25 -63.18 23.85
CA LEU A 292 -32.72 -63.67 25.18
C LEU A 292 -31.95 -63.24 26.45
N ASP A 293 -32.52 -62.90 27.62
CA ASP A 293 -33.87 -62.55 28.11
C ASP A 293 -33.73 -62.18 29.65
N PRO A 294 -34.79 -61.84 30.44
CA PRO A 294 -34.77 -60.78 31.48
C PRO A 294 -35.02 -61.27 32.94
N HIS A 295 -35.28 -60.31 33.85
CA HIS A 295 -35.70 -60.39 35.28
C HIS A 295 -34.57 -60.13 36.32
N SER A 296 -34.68 -59.30 37.39
CA SER A 296 -35.82 -58.62 38.05
C SER A 296 -35.35 -57.60 39.13
N THR A 297 -36.08 -56.47 39.27
CA THR A 297 -36.48 -55.68 40.48
C THR A 297 -35.45 -55.18 41.51
N ALA A 298 -35.54 -54.01 42.17
CA ALA A 298 -36.28 -52.74 42.06
C ALA A 298 -35.80 -51.85 43.23
N LEU A 299 -35.60 -50.53 43.04
CA LEU A 299 -35.77 -49.43 44.02
C LEU A 299 -35.62 -48.07 43.29
N PRO A 300 -36.38 -47.00 43.64
CA PRO A 300 -36.64 -45.89 42.74
C PRO A 300 -35.76 -44.66 43.03
N ALA A 301 -35.28 -43.99 41.99
CA ALA A 301 -34.93 -42.59 42.05
C ALA A 301 -35.15 -41.95 40.67
N SER A 302 -36.05 -40.97 40.66
CA SER A 302 -36.41 -40.13 39.52
C SER A 302 -35.20 -39.36 38.98
N GLY A 303 -34.92 -39.55 37.69
CA GLY A 303 -34.01 -38.73 36.91
C GLY A 303 -34.21 -39.07 35.43
N ILE A 304 -35.08 -38.32 34.75
CA ILE A 304 -35.23 -38.42 33.30
C ILE A 304 -33.93 -37.91 32.68
N HIS A 305 -33.04 -38.83 32.31
CA HIS A 305 -31.95 -38.55 31.40
C HIS A 305 -32.55 -38.38 30.00
N TYR A 306 -32.67 -37.13 29.54
CA TYR A 306 -32.72 -36.86 28.10
C TYR A 306 -31.30 -37.05 27.55
N ALA A 307 -31.05 -38.17 26.91
CA ALA A 307 -29.95 -38.28 25.96
C ALA A 307 -30.41 -37.56 24.67
N PRO A 308 -29.65 -36.57 24.14
CA PRO A 308 -29.95 -36.03 22.82
C PRO A 308 -29.69 -37.11 21.77
N HIS A 309 -30.61 -37.26 20.81
CA HIS A 309 -30.52 -38.21 19.71
C HIS A 309 -29.31 -37.93 18.80
N SER A 310 -28.78 -39.00 18.18
CA SER A 310 -27.67 -38.98 17.21
C SER A 310 -27.91 -38.12 15.96
N ASP A 311 -29.17 -37.76 15.69
CA ASP A 311 -29.56 -37.06 14.46
C ASP A 311 -29.24 -35.54 14.50
N ASP A 312 -29.14 -34.94 15.69
CA ASP A 312 -28.80 -33.51 15.86
C ASP A 312 -27.32 -33.21 15.54
N TYR A 313 -26.45 -34.23 15.57
CA TYR A 313 -24.99 -34.07 15.37
C TYR A 313 -24.60 -33.98 13.89
N GLU A 314 -25.33 -34.65 12.99
CA GLU A 314 -25.12 -34.54 11.55
C GLU A 314 -25.66 -33.21 11.00
N GLU A 315 -26.73 -32.66 11.58
CA GLU A 315 -27.36 -31.44 11.07
C GLU A 315 -26.47 -30.18 11.23
N MET A 316 -25.63 -30.12 12.30
CA MET A 316 -24.74 -28.97 12.59
C MET A 316 -23.65 -28.72 11.54
N CYS A 317 -23.27 -29.75 10.77
CA CYS A 317 -22.21 -29.67 9.76
C CYS A 317 -22.74 -29.74 8.33
N THR A 318 -24.06 -29.58 8.15
CA THR A 318 -24.68 -29.57 6.82
C THR A 318 -24.87 -28.15 6.31
N PRO A 319 -24.48 -27.87 5.05
CA PRO A 319 -24.70 -26.55 4.48
C PRO A 319 -26.20 -26.32 4.26
N LYS A 320 -26.73 -25.24 4.84
CA LYS A 320 -28.12 -24.83 4.62
C LYS A 320 -28.22 -23.99 3.36
N TYR A 321 -29.08 -24.41 2.44
CA TYR A 321 -29.26 -23.73 1.15
C TYR A 321 -30.24 -22.55 1.22
N PHE A 322 -31.29 -22.69 2.04
CA PHE A 322 -32.28 -21.65 2.31
C PHE A 322 -32.56 -21.58 3.82
N VAL A 323 -32.44 -20.38 4.39
CA VAL A 323 -32.75 -20.11 5.80
C VAL A 323 -33.58 -18.84 5.88
N PHE A 324 -34.67 -18.89 6.65
CA PHE A 324 -35.52 -17.74 6.94
C PHE A 324 -35.66 -17.60 8.46
N ASN A 325 -34.80 -16.77 9.05
CA ASN A 325 -34.83 -16.39 10.47
C ASN A 325 -35.19 -14.90 10.64
N SER A 326 -35.54 -14.45 11.84
CA SER A 326 -35.68 -13.02 12.19
C SER A 326 -34.42 -12.22 11.84
N GLN A 327 -33.24 -12.82 11.97
CA GLN A 327 -31.94 -12.21 11.60
C GLN A 327 -31.75 -12.00 10.09
N THR A 328 -32.55 -12.66 9.24
CA THR A 328 -32.55 -12.46 7.78
C THR A 328 -32.80 -10.99 7.41
N ALA A 329 -33.57 -10.27 8.24
CA ALA A 329 -33.86 -8.85 8.05
C ALA A 329 -32.61 -7.97 7.98
N TYR A 330 -31.52 -8.36 8.64
CA TYR A 330 -30.25 -7.63 8.63
C TYR A 330 -29.41 -7.90 7.38
N THR A 331 -29.66 -8.98 6.64
CA THR A 331 -28.82 -9.39 5.51
C THR A 331 -28.84 -8.38 4.37
N ILE A 332 -30.03 -7.95 3.93
CA ILE A 332 -30.10 -7.03 2.79
C ILE A 332 -29.48 -5.66 3.12
N PRO A 333 -29.71 -5.05 4.30
CA PRO A 333 -28.97 -3.87 4.74
C PRO A 333 -27.45 -4.07 4.79
N ILE A 334 -26.96 -5.21 5.30
CA ILE A 334 -25.51 -5.53 5.31
C ILE A 334 -24.97 -5.56 3.88
N LEU A 335 -25.69 -6.18 2.92
CA LEU A 335 -25.28 -6.21 1.52
C LEU A 335 -25.31 -4.82 0.86
N ALA A 336 -26.33 -4.02 1.16
CA ALA A 336 -26.41 -2.63 0.68
C ALA A 336 -25.24 -1.80 1.22
N PHE A 337 -24.91 -1.94 2.51
CA PHE A 337 -23.73 -1.33 3.11
C PHE A 337 -22.42 -1.83 2.48
N ALA A 338 -22.31 -3.12 2.15
CA ALA A 338 -21.08 -3.68 1.56
C ALA A 338 -20.79 -3.20 0.12
N PHE A 339 -21.82 -2.80 -0.64
CA PHE A 339 -21.69 -2.35 -2.02
C PHE A 339 -21.84 -0.83 -2.23
N VAL A 340 -21.98 -0.05 -1.14
CA VAL A 340 -22.10 1.40 -1.24
C VAL A 340 -20.73 2.04 -1.49
N CYS A 341 -20.49 2.44 -2.74
CA CYS A 341 -19.30 3.23 -3.12
C CYS A 341 -19.66 4.58 -3.76
N HIS A 342 -20.95 4.86 -3.92
CA HIS A 342 -21.50 6.02 -4.61
C HIS A 342 -20.93 7.39 -4.18
N PRO A 343 -20.67 7.65 -2.88
CA PRO A 343 -20.02 8.89 -2.45
C PRO A 343 -18.62 9.11 -3.05
N GLU A 344 -17.87 8.03 -3.30
CA GLU A 344 -16.49 8.07 -3.79
C GLU A 344 -16.39 8.12 -5.31
N VAL A 345 -17.44 7.71 -6.03
CA VAL A 345 -17.43 7.61 -7.51
C VAL A 345 -17.13 8.95 -8.16
N LEU A 346 -17.80 10.05 -7.75
CA LEU A 346 -17.60 11.36 -8.39
C LEU A 346 -16.22 11.99 -8.05
N PRO A 347 -15.75 11.96 -6.79
CA PRO A 347 -14.37 12.33 -6.47
C PRO A 347 -13.32 11.55 -7.27
N ILE A 348 -13.43 10.21 -7.33
CA ILE A 348 -12.51 9.36 -8.12
C ILE A 348 -12.59 9.70 -9.61
N TYR A 349 -13.79 10.00 -10.13
CA TYR A 349 -13.96 10.40 -11.51
C TYR A 349 -13.31 11.75 -11.82
N SER A 350 -13.30 12.68 -10.87
CA SER A 350 -12.65 13.99 -11.01
C SER A 350 -11.12 13.90 -11.07
N GLU A 351 -10.53 12.93 -10.38
CA GLU A 351 -9.09 12.68 -10.31
C GLU A 351 -8.57 11.77 -11.45
N LEU A 352 -9.47 11.09 -12.17
CA LEU A 352 -9.11 10.16 -13.25
C LEU A 352 -8.43 10.89 -14.43
N LYS A 353 -7.22 10.45 -14.79
CA LYS A 353 -6.49 10.94 -15.95
C LYS A 353 -7.26 10.67 -17.25
N ASP A 354 -7.32 11.67 -18.12
CA ASP A 354 -8.06 11.63 -19.40
C ASP A 354 -9.51 11.16 -19.19
N ARG A 355 -10.20 11.85 -18.26
CA ARG A 355 -11.54 11.50 -17.77
C ARG A 355 -12.54 11.29 -18.90
N SER A 356 -13.23 10.15 -18.86
CA SER A 356 -14.34 9.83 -19.76
C SER A 356 -15.35 8.97 -19.01
N ARG A 357 -16.64 9.17 -19.26
CA ARG A 357 -17.71 8.35 -18.66
C ARG A 357 -17.53 6.87 -18.96
N LYS A 358 -17.16 6.52 -20.21
CA LYS A 358 -16.91 5.11 -20.60
C LYS A 358 -15.79 4.52 -19.73
N LYS A 359 -14.67 5.24 -19.58
CA LYS A 359 -13.55 4.80 -18.73
C LYS A 359 -13.97 4.65 -17.26
N MET A 360 -14.68 5.62 -16.69
CA MET A 360 -15.13 5.54 -15.29
C MET A 360 -16.13 4.39 -15.07
N GLN A 361 -17.02 4.15 -16.03
CA GLN A 361 -17.90 2.98 -15.98
C GLN A 361 -17.11 1.67 -16.02
N THR A 362 -16.08 1.57 -16.87
CA THR A 362 -15.19 0.39 -16.87
C THR A 362 -14.45 0.23 -15.55
N VAL A 363 -13.98 1.33 -14.93
CA VAL A 363 -13.38 1.32 -13.59
C VAL A 363 -14.37 0.74 -12.57
N SER A 364 -15.62 1.21 -12.58
CA SER A 364 -16.68 0.72 -11.68
C SER A 364 -17.05 -0.73 -11.92
N ASN A 365 -17.21 -1.15 -13.18
CA ASN A 365 -17.51 -2.54 -13.55
C ASN A 365 -16.41 -3.48 -13.07
N LEU A 366 -15.14 -3.15 -13.32
CA LEU A 366 -14.01 -3.97 -12.91
C LEU A 366 -13.86 -4.02 -11.38
N SER A 367 -14.08 -2.90 -10.69
CA SER A 367 -13.98 -2.83 -9.23
C SER A 367 -15.06 -3.65 -8.54
N ILE A 368 -16.33 -3.53 -8.98
CA ILE A 368 -17.45 -4.31 -8.44
C ILE A 368 -17.30 -5.80 -8.76
N LEU A 369 -16.85 -6.15 -9.96
CA LEU A 369 -16.59 -7.56 -10.32
C LEU A 369 -15.53 -8.19 -9.42
N ALA A 370 -14.40 -7.50 -9.21
CA ALA A 370 -13.33 -7.97 -8.33
C ALA A 370 -13.84 -8.17 -6.88
N MET A 371 -14.64 -7.21 -6.38
CA MET A 371 -15.21 -7.29 -5.03
C MET A 371 -16.28 -8.35 -4.89
N LEU A 372 -17.11 -8.56 -5.92
CA LEU A 372 -18.09 -9.63 -5.95
C LEU A 372 -17.40 -11.00 -5.78
N ILE A 373 -16.29 -11.25 -6.50
CA ILE A 373 -15.52 -12.50 -6.36
C ILE A 373 -14.98 -12.66 -4.93
N MET A 374 -14.36 -11.59 -4.39
CA MET A 374 -13.81 -11.60 -3.03
C MET A 374 -14.90 -11.86 -1.97
N TYR A 375 -16.05 -11.20 -2.10
CA TYR A 375 -17.19 -11.34 -1.20
C TYR A 375 -17.84 -12.71 -1.25
N MET A 376 -18.00 -13.26 -2.46
CA MET A 376 -18.51 -14.62 -2.67
C MET A 376 -17.62 -15.65 -1.96
N LEU A 377 -16.30 -15.60 -2.21
CA LEU A 377 -15.36 -16.56 -1.64
C LEU A 377 -15.24 -16.37 -0.11
N SER A 378 -15.12 -15.13 0.37
CA SER A 378 -15.01 -14.84 1.80
C SER A 378 -16.25 -15.29 2.57
N ALA A 379 -17.45 -15.00 2.06
CA ALA A 379 -18.70 -15.39 2.70
C ALA A 379 -18.87 -16.92 2.69
N LEU A 380 -18.57 -17.57 1.56
CA LEU A 380 -18.70 -19.02 1.42
C LEU A 380 -17.74 -19.77 2.36
N PHE A 381 -16.44 -19.46 2.31
CA PHE A 381 -15.46 -20.16 3.14
C PHE A 381 -15.58 -19.76 4.62
N GLY A 382 -15.99 -18.53 4.93
CA GLY A 382 -16.30 -18.12 6.30
C GLY A 382 -17.52 -18.86 6.86
N TYR A 383 -18.60 -18.98 6.08
CA TYR A 383 -19.77 -19.76 6.46
C TYR A 383 -19.45 -21.23 6.62
N LEU A 384 -18.81 -21.87 5.63
CA LEU A 384 -18.48 -23.30 5.68
C LEU A 384 -17.50 -23.66 6.80
N THR A 385 -16.81 -22.69 7.40
CA THR A 385 -15.90 -22.96 8.53
C THR A 385 -16.66 -23.12 9.84
N PHE A 386 -17.76 -22.40 10.04
CA PHE A 386 -18.47 -22.35 11.35
C PHE A 386 -19.97 -22.64 11.28
N TYR A 387 -20.55 -22.74 10.08
CA TYR A 387 -21.97 -22.97 9.80
C TYR A 387 -22.88 -22.00 10.56
N ASP A 388 -23.75 -22.49 11.44
CA ASP A 388 -24.70 -21.67 12.18
C ASP A 388 -24.06 -20.84 13.31
N ASN A 389 -22.78 -21.09 13.63
CA ASN A 389 -22.06 -20.43 14.73
C ASN A 389 -21.22 -19.23 14.29
N VAL A 390 -21.49 -18.66 13.11
CA VAL A 390 -20.80 -17.46 12.61
C VAL A 390 -21.29 -16.22 13.35
N GLU A 391 -20.38 -15.45 13.93
CA GLU A 391 -20.72 -14.15 14.50
C GLU A 391 -20.71 -13.01 13.48
N ALA A 392 -21.30 -11.88 13.85
CA ALA A 392 -21.34 -10.67 13.00
C ALA A 392 -19.95 -10.15 12.58
N GLU A 393 -18.90 -10.51 13.32
CA GLU A 393 -17.51 -10.32 12.96
C GLU A 393 -16.80 -11.66 12.83
N LEU A 394 -16.32 -11.98 11.62
CA LEU A 394 -15.70 -13.28 11.34
C LEU A 394 -14.43 -13.55 12.16
N LEU A 395 -13.57 -12.54 12.36
CA LEU A 395 -12.31 -12.71 13.09
C LEU A 395 -12.55 -13.05 14.57
N HIS A 396 -13.57 -12.44 15.18
CA HIS A 396 -13.97 -12.76 16.54
C HIS A 396 -14.47 -14.21 16.66
N THR A 397 -15.11 -14.76 15.62
CA THR A 397 -15.48 -16.19 15.55
C THR A 397 -14.24 -17.09 15.61
N PHE A 398 -13.17 -16.73 14.88
CA PHE A 398 -11.89 -17.45 14.94
C PHE A 398 -11.22 -17.38 16.32
N THR A 399 -11.31 -16.25 17.03
CA THR A 399 -10.74 -16.06 18.38
C THR A 399 -11.31 -17.06 19.39
N LYS A 400 -12.60 -17.40 19.27
CA LYS A 400 -13.23 -18.40 20.15
C LYS A 400 -12.64 -19.79 19.99
N VAL A 401 -12.12 -20.11 18.81
CA VAL A 401 -11.56 -21.42 18.48
C VAL A 401 -10.03 -21.44 18.67
N TYR A 402 -9.34 -20.38 18.25
CA TYR A 402 -7.88 -20.25 18.31
C TYR A 402 -7.47 -18.96 19.01
N LYS A 403 -6.92 -19.08 20.23
CA LYS A 403 -6.42 -17.92 20.98
C LYS A 403 -5.02 -17.45 20.54
N PHE A 404 -4.10 -18.38 20.26
CA PHE A 404 -2.67 -18.08 20.00
C PHE A 404 -2.16 -18.57 18.63
N ASP A 405 -3.04 -18.71 17.65
CA ASP A 405 -2.63 -19.15 16.32
C ASP A 405 -1.89 -18.03 15.57
N THR A 406 -0.64 -18.28 15.23
CA THR A 406 0.24 -17.34 14.54
C THR A 406 -0.29 -16.92 13.17
N MET A 407 -0.93 -17.83 12.42
CA MET A 407 -1.52 -17.47 11.12
C MET A 407 -2.69 -16.50 11.31
N LEU A 408 -3.51 -16.73 12.33
CA LEU A 408 -4.61 -15.83 12.68
C LEU A 408 -4.09 -14.48 13.16
N LEU A 409 -3.02 -14.45 13.96
CA LEU A 409 -2.35 -13.20 14.37
C LEU A 409 -1.93 -12.34 13.17
N CYS A 410 -1.34 -12.97 12.15
CA CYS A 410 -0.93 -12.25 10.94
C CYS A 410 -2.11 -11.75 10.13
N VAL A 411 -3.21 -12.50 10.07
CA VAL A 411 -4.47 -12.04 9.49
C VAL A 411 -5.03 -10.84 10.25
N ARG A 412 -5.07 -10.89 11.58
CA ARG A 412 -5.52 -9.77 12.42
C ARG A 412 -4.71 -8.51 12.14
N LEU A 413 -3.38 -8.64 12.10
CA LEU A 413 -2.49 -7.52 11.79
C LEU A 413 -2.74 -6.96 10.37
N ALA A 414 -2.95 -7.84 9.38
CA ALA A 414 -3.25 -7.44 8.01
C ALA A 414 -4.58 -6.70 7.90
N VAL A 415 -5.65 -7.21 8.53
CA VAL A 415 -6.97 -6.59 8.57
C VAL A 415 -6.91 -5.25 9.33
N LEU A 416 -6.28 -5.19 10.50
CA LEU A 416 -6.09 -3.97 11.28
C LEU A 416 -5.35 -2.89 10.49
N THR A 417 -4.30 -3.27 9.76
CA THR A 417 -3.55 -2.31 8.95
C THR A 417 -4.40 -1.81 7.77
N ALA A 418 -5.12 -2.71 7.10
CA ALA A 418 -6.01 -2.36 5.98
C ALA A 418 -7.13 -1.40 6.40
N VAL A 419 -7.82 -1.66 7.51
CA VAL A 419 -8.91 -0.80 7.99
C VAL A 419 -8.38 0.55 8.49
N THR A 420 -7.23 0.58 9.18
CA THR A 420 -6.60 1.82 9.66
C THR A 420 -6.22 2.74 8.51
N LEU A 421 -5.71 2.19 7.40
CA LEU A 421 -5.36 2.95 6.20
C LEU A 421 -6.59 3.41 5.39
N THR A 422 -7.75 2.80 5.61
CA THR A 422 -8.99 3.13 4.89
C THR A 422 -9.77 4.25 5.57
N VAL A 423 -9.67 4.43 6.90
CA VAL A 423 -10.36 5.51 7.64
C VAL A 423 -10.03 6.92 7.08
N PRO A 424 -8.76 7.29 6.80
CA PRO A 424 -8.45 8.60 6.21
C PRO A 424 -9.10 8.86 4.85
N ILE A 425 -9.29 7.81 4.04
CA ILE A 425 -9.95 7.89 2.72
C ILE A 425 -11.42 8.28 2.91
N VAL A 426 -12.12 7.60 3.81
CA VAL A 426 -13.54 7.84 4.10
C VAL A 426 -13.78 9.16 4.83
N LEU A 427 -12.80 9.65 5.59
CA LEU A 427 -12.87 10.96 6.25
C LEU A 427 -12.83 12.12 5.25
N PHE A 428 -12.11 11.97 4.12
CA PHE A 428 -11.91 13.04 3.15
C PHE A 428 -13.23 13.61 2.57
N PRO A 429 -14.18 12.80 2.07
CA PRO A 429 -15.48 13.30 1.62
C PRO A 429 -16.24 14.03 2.73
N ILE A 430 -16.28 13.49 3.96
CA ILE A 430 -16.97 14.14 5.09
C ILE A 430 -16.40 15.53 5.34
N ARG A 431 -15.06 15.65 5.39
CA ARG A 431 -14.39 16.94 5.58
C ARG A 431 -14.70 17.90 4.43
N SER A 432 -14.72 17.40 3.19
CA SER A 432 -15.06 18.19 2.00
C SER A 432 -16.50 18.70 2.05
N SER A 433 -17.46 17.83 2.36
CA SER A 433 -18.88 18.14 2.52
C SER A 433 -19.09 19.19 3.61
N ILE A 434 -18.50 19.00 4.81
CA ILE A 434 -18.62 19.95 5.93
C ILE A 434 -18.00 21.31 5.59
N THR A 435 -16.82 21.30 4.95
CA THR A 435 -16.15 22.56 4.56
C THR A 435 -16.99 23.32 3.53
N THR A 436 -17.58 22.60 2.57
CA THR A 436 -18.44 23.19 1.53
C THR A 436 -19.74 23.73 2.10
N LEU A 437 -20.31 23.08 3.13
CA LEU A 437 -21.56 23.52 3.75
C LEU A 437 -21.36 24.72 4.68
N LEU A 438 -20.40 24.63 5.60
CA LEU A 438 -20.22 25.64 6.67
C LEU A 438 -19.35 26.82 6.26
N PHE A 439 -18.45 26.64 5.29
CA PHE A 439 -17.44 27.63 4.93
C PHE A 439 -17.34 27.86 3.42
N ALA A 440 -18.47 27.79 2.71
CA ALA A 440 -18.56 28.11 1.29
C ALA A 440 -17.88 29.46 0.99
N GLY A 441 -16.92 29.46 0.06
CA GLY A 441 -16.25 30.68 -0.41
C GLY A 441 -15.15 31.26 0.49
N ARG A 442 -14.74 30.58 1.57
CA ARG A 442 -13.59 31.03 2.39
C ARG A 442 -12.29 30.35 1.97
N GLU A 443 -11.19 31.12 2.00
CA GLU A 443 -9.85 30.60 1.71
C GLU A 443 -9.42 29.48 2.67
N PHE A 444 -8.53 28.61 2.18
CA PHE A 444 -8.02 27.47 2.94
C PHE A 444 -7.27 27.90 4.21
N SER A 445 -7.60 27.28 5.35
CA SER A 445 -6.89 27.47 6.62
C SER A 445 -6.54 26.13 7.25
N TRP A 446 -5.26 25.96 7.63
CA TRP A 446 -4.75 24.75 8.29
C TRP A 446 -5.43 24.49 9.64
N ILE A 447 -5.70 25.54 10.42
CA ILE A 447 -6.34 25.40 11.74
C ILE A 447 -7.74 24.82 11.59
N ARG A 448 -8.53 25.38 10.67
CA ARG A 448 -9.88 24.88 10.37
C ARG A 448 -9.85 23.44 9.83
N HIS A 449 -8.87 23.14 8.99
CA HIS A 449 -8.68 21.80 8.43
C HIS A 449 -8.41 20.76 9.52
N ILE A 450 -7.50 21.07 10.46
CA ILE A 450 -7.17 20.19 11.58
C ILE A 450 -8.34 20.06 12.54
N LEU A 451 -9.00 21.15 12.90
CA LEU A 451 -10.14 21.14 13.82
C LEU A 451 -11.31 20.31 13.29
N ILE A 452 -11.65 20.43 12.00
CA ILE A 452 -12.72 19.62 11.40
C ILE A 452 -12.37 18.14 11.44
N ALA A 453 -11.15 17.76 11.03
CA ALA A 453 -10.71 16.35 11.05
C ALA A 453 -10.71 15.77 12.48
N ALA A 454 -10.19 16.53 13.45
CA ALA A 454 -10.18 16.13 14.86
C ALA A 454 -11.59 16.00 15.44
N ALA A 455 -12.51 16.92 15.11
CA ALA A 455 -13.89 16.87 15.58
C ALA A 455 -14.66 15.67 15.02
N ILE A 456 -14.48 15.36 13.72
CA ILE A 456 -15.09 14.17 13.09
C ILE A 456 -14.57 12.89 13.76
N LEU A 457 -13.26 12.76 13.95
CA LEU A 457 -12.68 11.58 14.59
C LEU A 457 -13.10 11.45 16.05
N PHE A 458 -13.18 12.56 16.79
CA PHE A 458 -13.65 12.57 18.18
C PHE A 458 -15.08 12.04 18.29
N PHE A 459 -16.00 12.54 17.45
CA PHE A 459 -17.38 12.08 17.43
C PHE A 459 -17.48 10.60 17.02
N ASN A 460 -16.67 10.17 16.05
CA ASN A 460 -16.68 8.78 15.60
C ASN A 460 -16.16 7.82 16.68
N ASN A 461 -15.07 8.17 17.39
CA ASN A 461 -14.57 7.39 18.52
C ASN A 461 -15.63 7.28 19.62
N LEU A 462 -16.32 8.37 19.95
CA LEU A 462 -17.38 8.36 20.95
C LEU A 462 -18.50 7.39 20.56
N LEU A 463 -18.93 7.42 19.30
CA LEU A 463 -19.94 6.50 18.78
C LEU A 463 -19.50 5.04 18.92
N VAL A 464 -18.26 4.70 18.56
CA VAL A 464 -17.75 3.32 18.62
C VAL A 464 -17.56 2.80 20.05
N ILE A 465 -17.26 3.69 21.00
CA ILE A 465 -17.19 3.30 22.41
C ILE A 465 -18.57 2.83 22.89
N PHE A 466 -19.65 3.53 22.53
CA PHE A 466 -21.01 3.20 22.97
C PHE A 466 -21.74 2.15 22.11
N VAL A 467 -21.27 1.87 20.90
CA VAL A 467 -21.90 0.83 20.07
C VAL A 467 -21.54 -0.56 20.60
N PRO A 468 -22.55 -1.41 20.89
CA PRO A 468 -22.34 -2.75 21.43
C PRO A 468 -21.98 -3.79 20.36
N THR A 469 -22.53 -3.67 19.15
CA THR A 469 -22.34 -4.65 18.09
C THR A 469 -22.18 -3.98 16.72
N ILE A 470 -21.25 -4.49 15.91
CA ILE A 470 -21.04 -4.01 14.54
C ILE A 470 -22.26 -4.25 13.63
N ARG A 471 -23.07 -5.28 13.94
CA ARG A 471 -24.32 -5.60 13.23
C ARG A 471 -25.31 -4.44 13.27
N ASP A 472 -25.43 -3.76 14.40
CA ASP A 472 -26.36 -2.64 14.55
C ASP A 472 -25.94 -1.46 13.66
N ILE A 473 -24.63 -1.23 13.50
CA ILE A 473 -24.09 -0.23 12.55
C ILE A 473 -24.46 -0.62 11.12
N PHE A 474 -24.17 -1.86 10.71
CA PHE A 474 -24.44 -2.32 9.35
C PHE A 474 -25.92 -2.33 9.01
N GLY A 475 -26.77 -2.74 9.95
CA GLY A 475 -28.22 -2.71 9.80
C GLY A 475 -28.75 -1.30 9.60
N PHE A 476 -28.47 -0.38 10.54
CA PHE A 476 -29.01 0.97 10.51
C PHE A 476 -28.47 1.79 9.33
N ILE A 477 -27.15 1.81 9.12
CA ILE A 477 -26.53 2.59 8.03
C ILE A 477 -26.87 1.97 6.67
N GLY A 478 -26.92 0.64 6.60
CA GLY A 478 -27.27 -0.12 5.40
C GLY A 478 -28.72 0.06 4.95
N SER A 479 -29.67 0.15 5.89
CA SER A 479 -31.09 0.37 5.59
C SER A 479 -31.44 1.82 5.28
N SER A 480 -30.66 2.78 5.77
CA SER A 480 -30.93 4.23 5.63
C SER A 480 -30.02 4.93 4.63
N ALA A 481 -28.73 5.11 4.95
CA ALA A 481 -27.81 5.91 4.14
C ALA A 481 -27.46 5.20 2.84
N ALA A 482 -27.15 3.90 2.92
CA ALA A 482 -26.76 3.12 1.75
C ALA A 482 -27.94 2.99 0.77
N THR A 483 -29.16 2.76 1.25
CA THR A 483 -30.34 2.69 0.38
C THR A 483 -30.63 4.01 -0.32
N MET A 484 -30.48 5.13 0.40
CA MET A 484 -30.64 6.47 -0.17
C MET A 484 -29.61 6.75 -1.26
N LEU A 485 -28.36 6.35 -1.06
CA LEU A 485 -27.26 6.57 -2.01
C LEU A 485 -27.25 5.60 -3.20
N ILE A 486 -27.69 4.35 -3.01
CA ILE A 486 -27.73 3.32 -4.05
C ILE A 486 -29.00 3.45 -4.88
N PHE A 487 -30.18 3.57 -4.26
CA PHE A 487 -31.45 3.46 -4.99
C PHE A 487 -32.11 4.81 -5.26
N ILE A 488 -32.25 5.65 -4.22
CA ILE A 488 -33.17 6.79 -4.25
C ILE A 488 -32.55 8.00 -4.96
N LEU A 489 -31.39 8.49 -4.51
CA LEU A 489 -30.80 9.74 -5.00
C LEU A 489 -30.39 9.66 -6.48
N PRO A 490 -29.68 8.62 -6.96
CA PRO A 490 -29.30 8.52 -8.37
C PRO A 490 -30.52 8.45 -9.30
N ALA A 491 -31.57 7.72 -8.92
CA ALA A 491 -32.82 7.63 -9.69
C ALA A 491 -33.58 8.96 -9.71
N ALA A 492 -33.73 9.61 -8.55
CA ALA A 492 -34.42 10.88 -8.42
C ALA A 492 -33.71 12.00 -9.20
N PHE A 493 -32.38 12.05 -9.13
CA PHE A 493 -31.57 13.00 -9.92
C PHE A 493 -31.71 12.73 -11.41
N TYR A 494 -31.71 11.46 -11.83
CA TYR A 494 -31.86 11.09 -13.24
C TYR A 494 -33.20 11.53 -13.83
N LEU A 495 -34.29 11.24 -13.13
CA LEU A 495 -35.64 11.63 -13.57
C LEU A 495 -35.81 13.15 -13.69
N ARG A 496 -35.11 13.92 -12.86
CA ARG A 496 -35.27 15.37 -12.76
C ARG A 496 -34.32 16.17 -13.67
N LEU A 497 -33.05 15.77 -13.74
CA LEU A 497 -32.01 16.50 -14.45
C LEU A 497 -31.92 16.12 -15.94
N VAL A 498 -32.21 14.86 -16.29
CA VAL A 498 -32.13 14.41 -17.68
C VAL A 498 -33.41 14.76 -18.43
N LYS A 499 -33.44 15.96 -19.04
CA LYS A 499 -34.60 16.46 -19.81
C LYS A 499 -34.60 16.03 -21.27
N SER A 500 -33.47 15.57 -21.80
CA SER A 500 -33.27 15.19 -23.21
C SER A 500 -34.10 14.00 -23.67
N ILE A 501 -34.56 13.14 -22.75
CA ILE A 501 -35.28 11.90 -23.06
C ILE A 501 -36.77 12.03 -22.64
N PRO A 502 -37.74 11.59 -23.47
CA PRO A 502 -39.16 11.64 -23.10
C PRO A 502 -39.47 10.72 -21.90
N PHE A 503 -40.44 11.12 -21.07
CA PHE A 503 -40.83 10.37 -19.86
C PHE A 503 -41.31 8.93 -20.14
N ARG A 504 -41.77 8.64 -21.36
CA ARG A 504 -42.23 7.31 -21.80
C ARG A 504 -41.09 6.39 -22.28
N SER A 505 -39.84 6.86 -22.27
CA SER A 505 -38.68 6.04 -22.61
C SER A 505 -38.44 4.95 -21.55
N THR A 506 -38.03 3.77 -22.01
CA THR A 506 -37.71 2.60 -21.18
C THR A 506 -36.72 2.94 -20.07
N GLN A 507 -35.76 3.84 -20.32
CA GLN A 507 -34.75 4.27 -19.34
C GLN A 507 -35.29 5.12 -18.19
N LYS A 508 -36.32 5.95 -18.45
CA LYS A 508 -36.97 6.73 -17.38
C LYS A 508 -37.95 5.88 -16.59
N ILE A 509 -38.64 4.96 -17.26
CA ILE A 509 -39.50 3.98 -16.61
C ILE A 509 -38.68 3.08 -15.69
N SER A 510 -37.53 2.56 -16.16
CA SER A 510 -36.63 1.74 -15.33
C SER A 510 -36.08 2.52 -14.13
N ALA A 511 -35.71 3.80 -14.30
CA ALA A 511 -35.30 4.66 -13.19
C ALA A 511 -36.43 4.93 -12.18
N ALA A 512 -37.67 5.11 -12.65
CA ALA A 512 -38.84 5.29 -11.77
C ALA A 512 -39.17 4.02 -10.97
N ILE A 513 -39.10 2.85 -11.59
CA ILE A 513 -39.25 1.56 -10.89
C ILE A 513 -38.14 1.40 -9.85
N PHE A 514 -36.89 1.69 -10.23
CA PHE A 514 -35.74 1.62 -9.33
C PHE A 514 -35.89 2.53 -8.10
N LEU A 515 -36.43 3.73 -8.27
CA LEU A 515 -36.77 4.64 -7.17
C LEU A 515 -37.84 4.07 -6.23
N ILE A 516 -38.93 3.53 -6.78
CA ILE A 516 -40.03 2.94 -5.99
C ILE A 516 -39.54 1.73 -5.19
N VAL A 517 -38.78 0.84 -5.82
CA VAL A 517 -38.15 -0.32 -5.16
C VAL A 517 -37.24 0.15 -4.02
N GLY A 518 -36.44 1.20 -4.23
CA GLY A 518 -35.60 1.80 -3.21
C GLY A 518 -36.38 2.31 -1.99
N ILE A 519 -37.51 2.99 -2.21
CA ILE A 519 -38.36 3.50 -1.12
C ILE A 519 -38.99 2.34 -0.33
N ILE A 520 -39.53 1.33 -1.02
CA ILE A 520 -40.10 0.13 -0.37
C ILE A 520 -39.01 -0.57 0.45
N PHE A 521 -37.82 -0.72 -0.11
CA PHE A 521 -36.70 -1.36 0.56
C PHE A 521 -36.24 -0.60 1.80
N MET A 522 -36.10 0.73 1.71
CA MET A 522 -35.72 1.58 2.85
C MET A 522 -36.75 1.51 3.97
N ILE A 523 -38.05 1.66 3.66
CA ILE A 523 -39.12 1.60 4.67
C ILE A 523 -39.19 0.21 5.29
N GLY A 524 -39.22 -0.85 4.47
CA GLY A 524 -39.33 -2.22 4.96
C GLY A 524 -38.15 -2.64 5.84
N SER A 525 -36.92 -2.39 5.40
CA SER A 525 -35.73 -2.76 6.17
C SER A 525 -35.61 -1.96 7.47
N LEU A 526 -35.85 -0.65 7.43
CA LEU A 526 -35.81 0.20 8.63
C LEU A 526 -36.89 -0.19 9.64
N SER A 527 -38.12 -0.48 9.19
CA SER A 527 -39.19 -0.96 10.05
C SER A 527 -38.85 -2.29 10.72
N LEU A 528 -38.24 -3.24 10.00
CA LEU A 528 -37.85 -4.53 10.57
C LEU A 528 -36.75 -4.39 11.62
N ILE A 529 -35.74 -3.53 11.40
CA ILE A 529 -34.67 -3.27 12.37
C ILE A 529 -35.23 -2.60 13.63
N ILE A 530 -36.10 -1.60 13.46
CA ILE A 530 -36.74 -0.93 14.60
C ILE A 530 -37.62 -1.92 15.38
N LEU A 531 -38.36 -2.79 14.71
CA LEU A 531 -39.17 -3.81 15.37
C LEU A 531 -38.33 -4.82 16.14
N ASP A 532 -37.19 -5.23 15.59
CA ASP A 532 -36.25 -6.12 16.28
C ASP A 532 -35.68 -5.47 17.54
N TRP A 533 -35.30 -4.19 17.47
CA TRP A 533 -34.85 -3.42 18.64
C TRP A 533 -35.92 -3.28 19.72
N ILE A 534 -37.19 -3.17 19.34
CA ILE A 534 -38.31 -3.08 20.29
C ILE A 534 -38.58 -4.44 20.97
N HIS A 535 -38.55 -5.54 20.22
CA HIS A 535 -38.89 -6.87 20.74
C HIS A 535 -37.73 -7.56 21.48
N ASN A 536 -36.49 -7.20 21.16
CA ASN A 536 -35.28 -7.73 21.80
C ASN A 536 -34.54 -6.62 22.58
N PRO A 537 -35.12 -6.10 23.69
CA PRO A 537 -34.45 -5.10 24.51
C PRO A 537 -33.18 -5.68 25.17
N PRO A 538 -32.18 -4.83 25.50
CA PRO A 538 -30.93 -5.29 26.09
C PRO A 538 -31.18 -6.01 27.43
N GLY A 539 -30.62 -7.21 27.61
CA GLY A 539 -30.63 -7.92 28.89
C GLY A 539 -29.81 -7.17 29.96
N SER A 540 -30.19 -7.32 31.23
CA SER A 540 -29.58 -6.65 32.38
C SER A 540 -28.15 -7.12 32.68
N GLY A 541 -27.16 -6.29 32.34
CA GLY A 541 -25.73 -6.41 32.67
C GLY A 541 -25.00 -5.10 32.34
N ASP A 542 -23.70 -4.97 32.60
CA ASP A 542 -22.95 -3.71 32.36
C ASP A 542 -23.00 -3.22 30.90
N GLN A 543 -23.26 -4.12 29.94
CA GLN A 543 -23.51 -3.78 28.53
C GLN A 543 -24.90 -3.15 28.26
N ALA A 544 -25.82 -3.21 29.23
CA ALA A 544 -27.18 -2.68 29.13
C ALA A 544 -27.22 -1.15 29.27
N GLU A 545 -26.36 -0.55 30.10
CA GLU A 545 -26.29 0.90 30.26
C GLU A 545 -25.74 1.58 29.00
N GLU A 546 -24.68 1.01 28.39
CA GLU A 546 -24.13 1.49 27.11
C GLU A 546 -25.17 1.39 25.97
N ARG A 547 -25.90 0.27 25.91
CA ARG A 547 -27.01 0.08 24.96
C ARG A 547 -28.15 1.07 25.20
N ASN A 548 -28.59 1.26 26.44
CA ASN A 548 -29.71 2.17 26.77
C ASN A 548 -29.38 3.63 26.45
N PHE A 549 -28.13 4.06 26.62
CA PHE A 549 -27.67 5.39 26.19
C PHE A 549 -27.64 5.52 24.66
N PHE A 550 -27.14 4.52 23.95
CA PHE A 550 -27.17 4.46 22.49
C PHE A 550 -28.61 4.54 21.93
N PHE A 551 -29.53 3.76 22.51
CA PHE A 551 -30.95 3.79 22.15
C PHE A 551 -31.61 5.15 22.46
N SER A 552 -31.30 5.75 23.62
CA SER A 552 -31.82 7.08 24.00
C SER A 552 -31.33 8.20 23.06
N PHE A 553 -30.06 8.16 22.65
CA PHE A 553 -29.49 9.12 21.69
C PHE A 553 -30.22 9.08 20.34
N PHE A 554 -30.48 7.88 19.79
CA PHE A 554 -31.21 7.73 18.53
C PHE A 554 -32.71 8.05 18.64
N PHE A 555 -33.36 7.65 19.74
CA PHE A 555 -34.77 8.00 19.97
C PHE A 555 -34.97 9.51 20.15
N SER A 556 -34.02 10.21 20.79
CA SER A 556 -34.06 11.67 20.96
C SER A 556 -33.96 12.43 19.62
N ILE A 557 -33.19 11.88 18.65
CA ILE A 557 -33.14 12.41 17.28
C ILE A 557 -34.47 12.17 16.54
N ASN A 558 -35.10 11.02 16.73
CA ASN A 558 -36.37 10.69 16.06
C ASN A 558 -37.56 11.46 16.66
N GLN A 559 -37.56 11.72 17.97
CA GLN A 559 -38.62 12.45 18.67
C GLN A 559 -38.66 13.95 18.32
N ARG A 560 -37.57 14.52 17.77
CA ARG A 560 -37.55 15.89 17.22
C ARG A 560 -38.11 16.03 15.79
N MET A 561 -38.43 14.93 15.11
CA MET A 561 -39.03 14.95 13.76
C MET A 561 -40.55 14.69 13.73
N ASN A 562 -41.20 14.41 14.87
CA ASN A 562 -42.65 14.30 14.99
C ASN A 562 -43.24 15.56 15.63
N ILE A 563 -43.51 16.59 14.83
CA ILE A 563 -44.44 17.67 15.19
C ILE A 563 -45.60 17.63 14.18
N THR A 564 -46.76 17.19 14.66
CA THR A 564 -48.06 17.25 13.96
C THR A 564 -48.53 18.70 13.77
N PRO A 565 -49.38 18.99 12.77
CA PRO A 565 -49.68 20.35 12.35
C PRO A 565 -50.72 21.00 13.29
N GLY A 566 -50.24 21.88 14.16
CA GLY A 566 -51.07 22.72 15.02
C GLY A 566 -51.26 24.12 14.42
N LYS A 567 -52.52 24.48 14.17
CA LYS A 567 -53.03 25.77 13.66
C LYS A 567 -52.27 27.00 14.21
N ALA A 568 -51.70 27.80 13.31
CA ALA A 568 -51.28 29.16 13.63
C ALA A 568 -52.52 30.07 13.67
N GLN A 569 -52.94 30.43 14.88
CA GLN A 569 -53.90 31.50 15.11
C GLN A 569 -53.14 32.82 15.27
N MET A 570 -53.65 33.82 14.57
CA MET A 570 -53.13 35.16 14.38
C MET A 570 -53.25 35.98 15.66
N SER A 571 -52.17 36.67 16.05
CA SER A 571 -52.25 37.90 16.84
C SER A 571 -51.28 38.93 16.26
N SER A 572 -51.86 39.96 15.63
CA SER A 572 -51.15 41.16 15.21
C SER A 572 -50.92 42.08 16.40
N PHE A 573 -49.87 42.90 16.33
CA PHE A 573 -49.98 44.31 16.72
C PHE A 573 -49.05 45.18 15.88
N ASN A 574 -49.71 45.96 15.01
CA ASN A 574 -49.47 47.30 14.48
C ASN A 574 -48.06 47.92 14.49
N ILE A 575 -47.65 48.38 13.30
CA ILE A 575 -47.06 49.71 13.12
C ILE A 575 -47.73 50.37 11.91
N SER A 576 -48.21 51.59 12.12
CA SER A 576 -48.90 52.50 11.20
C SER A 576 -47.93 53.34 10.34
N PRO A 577 -48.41 53.96 9.23
CA PRO A 577 -47.60 54.74 8.28
C PRO A 577 -47.57 56.23 8.66
N ASP A 578 -46.67 57.02 8.05
CA ASP A 578 -46.93 58.38 7.52
C ASP A 578 -45.67 59.04 6.89
N ASP A 579 -45.96 59.97 5.98
CA ASP A 579 -45.15 60.70 5.00
C ASP A 579 -44.24 61.84 5.55
N ASP A 580 -43.51 62.46 4.61
CA ASP A 580 -43.11 63.89 4.51
C ASP A 580 -41.66 64.38 4.82
N SER A 581 -41.04 64.84 3.72
CA SER A 581 -40.38 66.14 3.50
C SER A 581 -39.06 66.58 4.20
N SER A 582 -38.06 66.81 3.32
CA SER A 582 -37.02 67.89 3.27
C SER A 582 -36.50 68.61 4.53
N SER A 583 -35.16 68.67 4.72
CA SER A 583 -34.28 69.81 4.35
C SER A 583 -32.89 69.86 5.04
N SER A 584 -31.84 70.01 4.21
CA SER A 584 -30.55 70.74 4.34
C SER A 584 -29.67 70.72 5.63
N SER A 585 -28.39 70.35 5.50
CA SER A 585 -27.24 71.29 5.36
C SER A 585 -25.83 70.61 5.35
N ASN A 586 -25.01 70.98 4.34
CA ASN A 586 -23.52 71.13 4.20
C ASN A 586 -22.55 70.35 5.13
N SER A 587 -21.34 69.86 4.78
CA SER A 587 -20.29 70.09 3.73
C SER A 587 -19.13 69.10 4.06
N VAL A 588 -18.28 68.57 3.16
CA VAL A 588 -16.96 69.12 2.71
C VAL A 588 -16.17 68.03 1.91
N GLU A 589 -15.60 68.47 0.77
CA GLU A 589 -14.39 68.10 0.00
C GLU A 589 -14.01 66.68 -0.49
N TYR A 590 -13.81 66.62 -1.82
CA TYR A 590 -12.77 65.87 -2.54
C TYR A 590 -11.83 66.87 -3.24
N PRO A 591 -10.55 66.53 -3.50
CA PRO A 591 -9.81 67.18 -4.58
C PRO A 591 -9.56 66.25 -5.76
N ASN A 592 -9.57 66.90 -6.92
CA ASN A 592 -9.49 66.41 -8.29
C ASN A 592 -8.17 66.96 -8.89
N CYS A 593 -7.53 66.30 -9.86
CA CYS A 593 -6.73 67.00 -10.88
C CYS A 593 -6.33 66.17 -12.11
N ASN A 594 -6.39 66.84 -13.26
CA ASN A 594 -6.08 66.42 -14.63
C ASN A 594 -4.84 67.26 -15.14
N PRO A 595 -4.38 67.20 -16.43
CA PRO A 595 -2.94 67.11 -16.79
C PRO A 595 -2.34 68.33 -17.53
N LYS A 596 -0.99 68.39 -17.72
CA LYS A 596 -0.26 68.79 -18.97
C LYS A 596 1.29 69.02 -18.86
N LYS A 597 1.97 68.72 -19.99
CA LYS A 597 3.14 69.37 -20.67
C LYS A 597 4.61 68.85 -20.52
N VAL A 598 5.27 68.77 -21.69
CA VAL A 598 6.69 68.45 -22.08
C VAL A 598 7.66 69.63 -21.80
N PRO A 599 9.01 69.49 -21.81
CA PRO A 599 9.82 69.72 -23.05
C PRO A 599 11.23 69.02 -23.18
N LEU A 600 11.77 69.01 -24.44
CA LEU A 600 13.18 69.04 -24.97
C LEU A 600 14.21 67.91 -24.62
N SER A 601 15.21 67.49 -25.43
CA SER A 601 15.70 67.66 -26.83
C SER A 601 17.04 66.89 -27.03
N SER A 602 17.51 66.76 -28.29
CA SER A 602 18.88 66.38 -28.78
C SER A 602 19.06 64.89 -29.18
N GLN A 603 19.70 64.48 -30.29
CA GLN A 603 20.43 65.15 -31.39
C GLN A 603 20.63 64.17 -32.57
N TYR A 604 20.85 64.73 -33.76
CA TYR A 604 21.10 64.19 -35.12
C TYR A 604 22.09 63.01 -35.34
N GLY A 605 21.98 62.34 -36.50
CA GLY A 605 23.14 61.86 -37.29
C GLY A 605 22.94 60.66 -38.23
N ASP A 606 22.91 60.91 -39.55
CA ASP A 606 23.00 59.98 -40.70
C ASP A 606 24.33 59.17 -40.78
N VAL A 607 24.34 58.12 -41.62
CA VAL A 607 25.31 57.82 -42.72
C VAL A 607 25.54 56.31 -42.95
N ASP A 608 25.57 55.96 -44.25
CA ASP A 608 25.69 54.67 -44.92
C ASP A 608 27.00 53.86 -44.74
N ALA A 609 26.94 52.63 -45.28
CA ALA A 609 27.95 51.93 -46.11
C ALA A 609 28.82 50.81 -45.51
N GLU A 610 28.85 49.73 -46.30
CA GLU A 610 29.65 48.50 -46.30
C GLU A 610 31.12 48.65 -45.86
N SER A 611 31.65 47.63 -45.16
CA SER A 611 32.59 46.65 -45.75
C SER A 611 33.49 45.94 -44.70
N GLN A 612 33.79 44.67 -45.00
CA GLN A 612 35.01 43.91 -44.64
C GLN A 612 35.13 43.17 -43.27
N ASN A 613 34.93 41.85 -43.36
CA ASN A 613 35.97 40.80 -43.25
C ASN A 613 36.70 40.48 -41.90
N PHE A 614 36.61 39.18 -41.55
CA PHE A 614 37.57 38.31 -40.82
C PHE A 614 37.73 38.42 -39.27
N LEU A 615 37.04 37.48 -38.56
CA LEU A 615 37.36 36.65 -37.35
C LEU A 615 38.44 37.09 -36.30
N PRO A 616 38.49 36.47 -35.08
CA PRO A 616 37.47 36.05 -34.09
C PRO A 616 37.85 36.40 -32.62
N SER A 617 36.91 36.46 -31.65
CA SER A 617 37.16 35.96 -30.26
C SER A 617 35.92 35.91 -29.35
N GLN A 618 35.68 34.70 -28.83
CA GLN A 618 35.16 34.32 -27.51
C GLN A 618 33.98 35.09 -26.87
N GLY A 619 32.79 34.48 -26.96
CA GLY A 619 31.67 34.72 -26.04
C GLY A 619 30.90 33.43 -25.78
N LYS A 620 31.00 32.92 -24.55
CA LYS A 620 30.37 31.66 -24.07
C LYS A 620 28.86 31.64 -24.32
N LYS A 621 28.36 30.72 -25.16
CA LYS A 621 26.94 30.38 -25.21
C LYS A 621 26.57 29.46 -24.04
N LYS A 622 25.68 29.93 -23.19
CA LYS A 622 25.05 29.21 -22.07
C LYS A 622 23.98 28.31 -22.69
N TYR A 623 24.15 27.00 -22.62
CA TYR A 623 23.09 26.05 -23.02
C TYR A 623 22.01 26.05 -21.94
N GLU A 624 20.82 26.52 -22.30
CA GLU A 624 19.62 26.44 -21.47
C GLU A 624 18.98 25.07 -21.70
N VAL A 625 18.96 24.24 -20.65
CA VAL A 625 18.34 22.91 -20.67
C VAL A 625 16.87 23.06 -20.31
N GLU A 626 16.00 22.56 -21.19
CA GLU A 626 14.55 22.52 -21.02
C GLU A 626 14.19 21.81 -19.69
N TYR A 627 13.43 22.51 -18.85
CA TYR A 627 13.23 22.17 -17.44
C TYR A 627 11.93 21.40 -17.26
N HIS A 628 11.99 20.07 -17.17
CA HIS A 628 10.84 19.29 -16.71
C HIS A 628 10.68 19.45 -15.18
N PRO A 629 9.52 19.89 -14.66
CA PRO A 629 9.31 20.00 -13.23
C PRO A 629 9.19 18.61 -12.59
N GLY A 630 10.09 18.30 -11.65
CA GLY A 630 10.06 17.06 -10.86
C GLY A 630 8.75 16.92 -10.07
N THR A 631 8.22 15.70 -10.01
CA THR A 631 6.91 15.39 -9.41
C THR A 631 7.00 14.77 -8.02
N ALA A 632 8.18 14.32 -7.58
CA ALA A 632 8.36 13.58 -6.32
C ALA A 632 8.35 14.53 -5.12
N SER A 633 7.58 14.20 -4.08
CA SER A 633 7.55 14.98 -2.84
C SER A 633 8.74 14.67 -1.93
N PHE A 634 9.04 15.57 -0.99
CA PHE A 634 10.12 15.38 -0.01
C PHE A 634 10.04 14.02 0.71
N GLY A 635 8.85 13.65 1.22
CA GLY A 635 8.66 12.38 1.92
C GLY A 635 8.82 11.16 1.01
N MET A 636 8.32 11.22 -0.23
CA MET A 636 8.50 10.14 -1.20
C MET A 636 9.97 9.95 -1.55
N SER A 637 10.73 11.04 -1.71
CA SER A 637 12.18 10.97 -1.90
C SER A 637 12.91 10.38 -0.69
N VAL A 638 12.44 10.63 0.54
CA VAL A 638 12.99 10.00 1.76
C VAL A 638 12.79 8.49 1.73
N PHE A 639 11.61 8.02 1.35
CA PHE A 639 11.31 6.58 1.23
C PHE A 639 12.08 5.91 0.09
N ASN A 640 12.14 6.55 -1.08
CA ASN A 640 12.89 6.02 -2.23
C ASN A 640 14.39 5.92 -1.91
N LEU A 641 14.96 6.95 -1.28
CA LEU A 641 16.35 6.94 -0.84
C LEU A 641 16.57 5.91 0.28
N GLY A 642 15.61 5.76 1.19
CA GLY A 642 15.62 4.71 2.21
C GLY A 642 15.67 3.31 1.60
N ASN A 643 14.83 3.01 0.60
CA ASN A 643 14.84 1.72 -0.09
C ASN A 643 16.16 1.45 -0.84
N ALA A 644 16.76 2.50 -1.42
CA ALA A 644 18.07 2.41 -2.07
C ALA A 644 19.22 2.13 -1.09
N ILE A 645 19.12 2.59 0.16
CA ILE A 645 20.09 2.28 1.22
C ILE A 645 19.83 0.88 1.77
N MET A 646 18.59 0.61 2.21
CA MET A 646 18.20 -0.55 3.00
C MET A 646 18.72 -1.89 2.46
N GLY A 647 18.42 -2.17 1.19
CA GLY A 647 18.91 -3.31 0.40
C GLY A 647 19.06 -4.66 1.11
N SER A 648 19.93 -5.52 0.55
CA SER A 648 20.30 -6.83 1.11
C SER A 648 21.36 -6.71 2.20
N GLY A 649 22.03 -5.55 2.28
CA GLY A 649 23.11 -5.29 3.23
C GLY A 649 22.68 -5.46 4.69
N ILE A 650 21.41 -5.17 5.02
CA ILE A 650 20.87 -5.36 6.37
C ILE A 650 21.02 -6.79 6.90
N LEU A 651 20.88 -7.81 6.02
CA LEU A 651 20.93 -9.21 6.41
C LEU A 651 22.34 -9.68 6.81
N GLY A 652 23.38 -8.95 6.40
CA GLY A 652 24.79 -9.21 6.74
C GLY A 652 25.33 -8.38 7.90
N LEU A 653 24.56 -7.45 8.47
CA LEU A 653 25.05 -6.55 9.52
C LEU A 653 25.24 -7.24 10.87
N SER A 654 24.38 -8.18 11.23
CA SER A 654 24.54 -9.00 12.44
C SER A 654 25.82 -9.84 12.38
N TYR A 655 26.17 -10.36 11.19
CA TYR A 655 27.42 -11.06 10.95
C TYR A 655 28.63 -10.15 11.14
N ALA A 656 28.58 -8.94 10.59
CA ALA A 656 29.64 -7.96 10.81
C ALA A 656 29.81 -7.63 12.31
N MET A 657 28.70 -7.44 13.05
CA MET A 657 28.76 -7.20 14.50
C MET A 657 29.33 -8.40 15.28
N ALA A 658 28.97 -9.62 14.92
CA ALA A 658 29.49 -10.83 15.56
C ALA A 658 31.02 -10.94 15.45
N ASN A 659 31.59 -10.49 14.32
CA ASN A 659 33.02 -10.59 14.04
C ASN A 659 33.85 -9.36 14.48
N THR A 660 33.21 -8.23 14.81
CA THR A 660 33.91 -7.03 15.34
C THR A 660 33.67 -6.81 16.83
N GLY A 661 32.60 -7.37 17.38
CA GLY A 661 32.05 -6.99 18.68
C GLY A 661 31.22 -5.70 18.60
N ILE A 662 30.42 -5.45 19.65
CA ILE A 662 29.42 -4.37 19.68
C ILE A 662 30.08 -2.98 19.56
N ALA A 663 31.13 -2.70 20.34
CA ALA A 663 31.71 -1.36 20.41
C ALA A 663 32.38 -0.97 19.10
N LEU A 664 33.20 -1.87 18.54
CA LEU A 664 33.86 -1.65 17.25
C LEU A 664 32.84 -1.54 16.11
N PHE A 665 31.79 -2.37 16.11
CA PHE A 665 30.71 -2.27 15.12
C PHE A 665 30.04 -0.91 15.14
N VAL A 666 29.64 -0.40 16.31
CA VAL A 666 28.97 0.90 16.45
C VAL A 666 29.88 2.03 15.97
N ILE A 667 31.17 2.01 16.31
CA ILE A 667 32.15 2.99 15.83
C ILE A 667 32.25 2.96 14.30
N LEU A 668 32.37 1.76 13.70
CA LEU A 668 32.44 1.59 12.26
C LEU A 668 31.15 2.02 11.56
N LEU A 669 29.98 1.68 12.12
CA LEU A 669 28.67 2.06 11.60
C LEU A 669 28.49 3.58 11.58
N ILE A 670 28.85 4.26 12.67
CA ILE A 670 28.82 5.74 12.77
C ILE A 670 29.79 6.35 11.74
N ALA A 671 31.02 5.85 11.67
CA ALA A 671 32.04 6.37 10.75
C ALA A 671 31.59 6.25 9.28
N VAL A 672 31.15 5.07 8.84
CA VAL A 672 30.71 4.84 7.47
C VAL A 672 29.44 5.63 7.12
N SER A 673 28.51 5.79 8.08
CA SER A 673 27.31 6.62 7.90
C SER A 673 27.66 8.10 7.70
N ILE A 674 28.54 8.66 8.54
CA ILE A 674 29.02 10.05 8.41
C ILE A 674 29.78 10.25 7.09
N PHE A 675 30.66 9.33 6.73
CA PHE A 675 31.41 9.37 5.47
C PHE A 675 30.50 9.30 4.25
N SER A 676 29.47 8.46 4.28
CA SER A 676 28.49 8.37 3.20
C SER A 676 27.69 9.67 3.08
N LEU A 677 27.21 10.25 4.19
CA LEU A 677 26.53 11.55 4.19
C LEU A 677 27.41 12.70 3.67
N TYR A 678 28.68 12.72 4.07
CA TYR A 678 29.65 13.71 3.58
C TYR A 678 29.88 13.56 2.06
N SER A 679 29.99 12.32 1.58
CA SER A 679 30.11 12.02 0.16
C SER A 679 28.89 12.51 -0.65
N VAL A 680 27.66 12.25 -0.17
CA VAL A 680 26.44 12.78 -0.79
C VAL A 680 26.50 14.31 -0.91
N HIS A 681 26.94 14.98 0.16
CA HIS A 681 27.07 16.43 0.18
C HIS A 681 28.09 16.94 -0.86
N LEU A 682 29.24 16.27 -1.00
CA LEU A 682 30.23 16.58 -2.04
C LEU A 682 29.63 16.39 -3.44
N LEU A 683 28.95 15.27 -3.67
CA LEU A 683 28.35 14.91 -4.94
C LEU A 683 27.29 15.92 -5.38
N LEU A 684 26.36 16.30 -4.50
CA LEU A 684 25.33 17.32 -4.79
C LEU A 684 25.95 18.69 -5.09
N LYS A 685 27.03 19.06 -4.39
CA LYS A 685 27.74 20.31 -4.67
C LYS A 685 28.45 20.27 -6.03
N THR A 686 29.04 19.13 -6.40
CA THR A 686 29.64 18.94 -7.73
C THR A 686 28.63 18.91 -8.86
N ALA A 687 27.45 18.31 -8.67
CA ALA A 687 26.43 18.25 -9.70
C ALA A 687 25.91 19.65 -10.05
N ASN A 688 25.71 20.51 -9.04
CA ASN A 688 25.26 21.89 -9.25
C ASN A 688 26.32 22.76 -9.96
N GLU A 689 27.59 22.65 -9.58
CA GLU A 689 28.67 23.43 -10.22
C GLU A 689 29.08 22.83 -11.58
N GLY A 690 29.01 21.51 -11.73
CA GLY A 690 29.30 20.80 -12.96
C GLY A 690 28.17 20.89 -14.00
N GLY A 691 26.96 21.25 -13.58
CA GLY A 691 25.79 21.40 -14.45
C GLY A 691 25.41 20.10 -15.17
N SER A 692 25.53 18.96 -14.51
CA SER A 692 25.04 17.67 -15.01
C SER A 692 24.45 16.86 -13.85
N MET A 693 23.28 16.28 -14.08
CA MET A 693 22.57 15.41 -13.12
C MET A 693 22.79 13.92 -13.42
N VAL A 694 23.74 13.59 -14.30
CA VAL A 694 24.12 12.22 -14.66
C VAL A 694 25.54 11.96 -14.16
N TYR A 695 25.72 10.90 -13.37
CA TYR A 695 26.97 10.62 -12.67
C TYR A 695 28.14 10.40 -13.65
N GLU A 696 27.90 9.71 -14.76
CA GLU A 696 28.90 9.43 -15.81
C GLU A 696 29.31 10.70 -16.57
N GLN A 697 28.36 11.60 -16.82
CA GLN A 697 28.64 12.89 -17.45
C GLN A 697 29.44 13.80 -16.51
N LEU A 698 29.20 13.71 -15.20
CA LEU A 698 30.00 14.42 -14.21
C LEU A 698 31.46 13.92 -14.23
N GLY A 699 31.65 12.61 -14.31
CA GLY A 699 32.97 11.99 -14.50
C GLY A 699 33.65 12.43 -15.80
N TYR A 700 32.89 12.49 -16.91
CA TYR A 700 33.38 13.01 -18.19
C TYR A 700 33.83 14.47 -18.10
N LYS A 701 33.05 15.33 -17.43
CA LYS A 701 33.42 16.74 -17.23
C LYS A 701 34.64 16.91 -16.34
N ALA A 702 34.86 16.02 -15.37
CA ALA A 702 35.99 16.11 -14.45
C ALA A 702 37.32 15.62 -15.07
N PHE A 703 37.30 14.42 -15.67
CA PHE A 703 38.52 13.72 -16.11
C PHE A 703 38.46 13.20 -17.55
N GLY A 704 37.45 13.56 -18.34
CA GLY A 704 37.26 13.05 -19.69
C GLY A 704 36.84 11.58 -19.71
N LEU A 705 37.27 10.85 -20.74
CA LEU A 705 36.91 9.44 -20.93
C LEU A 705 37.25 8.54 -19.73
N PRO A 706 38.44 8.64 -19.09
CA PRO A 706 38.75 7.84 -17.90
C PRO A 706 37.77 8.04 -16.74
N GLY A 707 37.34 9.29 -16.48
CA GLY A 707 36.36 9.59 -15.42
C GLY A 707 34.97 9.05 -15.75
N LYS A 708 34.57 9.12 -17.03
CA LYS A 708 33.30 8.53 -17.51
C LYS A 708 33.30 7.01 -17.32
N LEU A 709 34.39 6.35 -17.72
CA LEU A 709 34.54 4.90 -17.60
C LEU A 709 34.56 4.45 -16.15
N ALA A 710 35.35 5.12 -15.30
CA ALA A 710 35.40 4.81 -13.87
C ALA A 710 34.01 4.89 -13.21
N ALA A 711 33.27 5.98 -13.44
CA ALA A 711 31.89 6.11 -12.95
C ALA A 711 30.96 5.01 -13.47
N SER A 712 30.95 4.78 -14.79
CA SER A 712 30.05 3.79 -15.43
C SER A 712 30.34 2.35 -14.97
N CYS A 713 31.62 1.97 -14.89
CA CYS A 713 32.04 0.66 -14.42
C CYS A 713 31.72 0.46 -12.94
N SER A 714 31.97 1.44 -12.07
CA SER A 714 31.66 1.33 -10.63
C SER A 714 30.16 1.27 -10.36
N ILE A 715 29.34 2.07 -11.05
CA ILE A 715 27.87 2.01 -10.94
C ILE A 715 27.35 0.64 -11.38
N THR A 716 27.87 0.14 -12.51
CA THR A 716 27.45 -1.15 -13.05
C THR A 716 27.85 -2.29 -12.11
N MET A 717 29.09 -2.30 -11.63
CA MET A 717 29.61 -3.30 -10.70
C MET A 717 28.85 -3.30 -9.36
N GLN A 718 28.59 -2.12 -8.78
CA GLN A 718 27.84 -2.00 -7.53
C GLN A 718 26.42 -2.56 -7.66
N ASN A 719 25.69 -2.12 -8.69
CA ASN A 719 24.30 -2.53 -8.87
C ASN A 719 24.21 -4.00 -9.33
N PHE A 720 25.19 -4.51 -10.08
CA PHE A 720 25.29 -5.94 -10.40
C PHE A 720 25.49 -6.78 -9.13
N GLY A 721 26.37 -6.34 -8.23
CA GLY A 721 26.56 -6.96 -6.92
C GLY A 721 25.31 -6.93 -6.04
N ALA A 722 24.57 -5.81 -6.04
CA ALA A 722 23.30 -5.68 -5.33
C ALA A 722 22.21 -6.62 -5.88
N MET A 723 22.06 -6.71 -7.20
CA MET A 723 21.14 -7.68 -7.81
C MET A 723 21.55 -9.13 -7.52
N SER A 724 22.86 -9.41 -7.51
CA SER A 724 23.38 -10.75 -7.19
C SER A 724 23.05 -11.14 -5.76
N SER A 725 23.20 -10.24 -4.79
CA SER A 725 22.84 -10.55 -3.40
C SER A 725 21.32 -10.72 -3.21
N TYR A 726 20.47 -9.97 -3.93
CA TYR A 726 19.02 -10.21 -3.91
C TYR A 726 18.65 -11.58 -4.49
N LEU A 727 19.20 -11.95 -5.65
CA LEU A 727 18.92 -13.25 -6.26
C LEU A 727 19.53 -14.41 -5.45
N TYR A 728 20.64 -14.18 -4.74
CA TYR A 728 21.18 -15.15 -3.79
C TYR A 728 20.19 -15.42 -2.65
N ILE A 729 19.59 -14.37 -2.05
CA ILE A 729 18.54 -14.55 -1.03
C ILE A 729 17.36 -15.35 -1.60
N VAL A 730 16.93 -15.06 -2.84
CA VAL A 730 15.87 -15.83 -3.51
C VAL A 730 16.26 -17.31 -3.67
N LYS A 731 17.50 -17.59 -4.10
CA LYS A 731 18.02 -18.97 -4.28
C LYS A 731 17.95 -19.79 -2.98
N TYR A 732 18.27 -19.22 -1.83
CA TYR A 732 18.35 -19.96 -0.56
C TYR A 732 17.06 -19.94 0.27
N GLU A 733 16.33 -18.83 0.30
CA GLU A 733 15.15 -18.69 1.17
C GLU A 733 13.85 -19.20 0.50
N LEU A 734 13.70 -19.04 -0.82
CA LEU A 734 12.48 -19.48 -1.53
C LEU A 734 12.23 -21.00 -1.43
N PRO A 735 13.24 -21.88 -1.58
CA PRO A 735 13.03 -23.32 -1.38
C PRO A 735 12.52 -23.64 0.03
N ILE A 736 13.00 -22.94 1.07
CA ILE A 736 12.59 -23.18 2.45
C ILE A 736 11.12 -22.79 2.64
N VAL A 737 10.69 -21.69 2.02
CA VAL A 737 9.28 -21.28 2.01
C VAL A 737 8.42 -22.34 1.30
N ILE A 738 8.83 -22.81 0.13
CA ILE A 738 8.06 -23.81 -0.64
C ILE A 738 7.98 -25.14 0.11
N LYS A 739 9.09 -25.61 0.71
CA LYS A 739 9.11 -26.82 1.55
C LYS A 739 8.13 -26.74 2.71
N ALA A 740 7.96 -25.57 3.30
CA ALA A 740 6.99 -25.36 4.38
C ALA A 740 5.52 -25.48 3.93
N PHE A 741 5.22 -25.23 2.65
CA PHE A 741 3.86 -25.34 2.11
C PHE A 741 3.55 -26.70 1.46
N VAL A 742 4.53 -27.31 0.77
CA VAL A 742 4.31 -28.48 -0.10
C VAL A 742 4.84 -29.79 0.51
N GLY A 743 5.70 -29.73 1.52
CA GLY A 743 6.42 -30.90 2.02
C GLY A 743 7.68 -31.22 1.20
N ASP A 744 8.48 -32.19 1.65
CA ASP A 744 9.86 -32.43 1.16
C ASP A 744 9.94 -33.42 -0.03
N GLU A 745 8.82 -33.71 -0.70
CA GLU A 745 8.71 -34.84 -1.65
C GLU A 745 9.12 -34.56 -3.11
N GLY A 746 9.59 -33.35 -3.47
CA GLY A 746 9.85 -33.01 -4.88
C GLY A 746 11.21 -32.42 -5.18
N ALA A 747 11.83 -32.92 -6.26
CA ALA A 747 13.23 -32.64 -6.61
C ALA A 747 13.47 -31.29 -7.32
N TRP A 748 12.50 -30.74 -8.06
CA TRP A 748 12.72 -29.55 -8.88
C TRP A 748 12.34 -28.24 -8.17
N TYR A 749 11.25 -28.22 -7.40
CA TYR A 749 10.75 -27.03 -6.67
C TYR A 749 11.43 -26.83 -5.31
N THR A 750 12.37 -27.69 -4.94
CA THR A 750 13.24 -27.54 -3.75
C THR A 750 14.66 -27.14 -4.12
N ASN A 751 14.99 -27.15 -5.41
CA ASN A 751 16.31 -26.78 -5.91
C ASN A 751 16.35 -25.27 -6.18
N GLY A 752 17.13 -24.56 -5.37
CA GLY A 752 17.28 -23.11 -5.42
C GLY A 752 17.81 -22.57 -6.75
N ASP A 753 18.64 -23.33 -7.47
CA ASP A 753 19.20 -22.91 -8.75
C ASP A 753 18.12 -22.87 -9.86
N TYR A 754 17.19 -23.83 -9.87
CA TYR A 754 16.06 -23.79 -10.80
C TYR A 754 15.05 -22.70 -10.42
N LEU A 755 14.79 -22.52 -9.12
CA LEU A 755 13.83 -21.54 -8.62
C LEU A 755 14.25 -20.09 -8.88
N VAL A 756 15.53 -19.75 -8.71
CA VAL A 756 16.03 -18.40 -9.00
C VAL A 756 15.91 -18.06 -10.49
N LEU A 757 16.15 -19.02 -11.38
CA LEU A 757 15.93 -18.88 -12.83
C LEU A 757 14.45 -18.69 -13.15
N LEU A 758 13.57 -19.47 -12.52
CA LEU A 758 12.12 -19.38 -12.70
C LEU A 758 11.57 -18.02 -12.29
N VAL A 759 11.92 -17.55 -11.08
CA VAL A 759 11.51 -16.22 -10.57
C VAL A 759 12.06 -15.12 -11.46
N THR A 760 13.29 -15.24 -11.94
CA THR A 760 13.87 -14.26 -12.86
C THR A 760 13.05 -14.18 -14.16
N LEU A 761 12.69 -15.32 -14.75
CA LEU A 761 12.00 -15.35 -16.05
C LEU A 761 10.54 -14.92 -15.95
N ILE A 762 9.82 -15.34 -14.91
CA ILE A 762 8.37 -15.12 -14.78
C ILE A 762 8.05 -13.76 -14.14
N ILE A 763 8.84 -13.32 -13.16
CA ILE A 763 8.51 -12.13 -12.36
C ILE A 763 9.45 -10.97 -12.71
N ILE A 764 10.76 -11.17 -12.58
CA ILE A 764 11.72 -10.06 -12.65
C ILE A 764 11.90 -9.55 -14.08
N LEU A 765 11.98 -10.42 -15.07
CA LEU A 765 12.19 -10.04 -16.47
C LEU A 765 11.02 -9.20 -17.02
N PRO A 766 9.74 -9.59 -16.87
CA PRO A 766 8.61 -8.74 -17.30
C PRO A 766 8.59 -7.38 -16.61
N LEU A 767 8.83 -7.33 -15.30
CA LEU A 767 8.89 -6.08 -14.53
C LEU A 767 10.06 -5.18 -14.97
N SER A 768 11.19 -5.79 -15.32
CA SER A 768 12.40 -5.08 -15.77
C SER A 768 12.24 -4.46 -17.16
N LEU A 769 11.39 -5.02 -18.02
CA LEU A 769 11.13 -4.52 -19.38
C LEU A 769 10.18 -3.31 -19.41
N LEU A 770 9.64 -2.89 -18.27
CA LEU A 770 8.77 -1.71 -18.18
C LEU A 770 9.57 -0.42 -18.49
N LYS A 771 9.00 0.42 -19.36
CA LYS A 771 9.64 1.64 -19.89
C LYS A 771 9.68 2.81 -18.89
N ASN A 772 8.68 2.92 -18.02
CA ASN A 772 8.51 4.05 -17.10
C ASN A 772 8.53 3.56 -15.65
N LEU A 773 9.55 3.98 -14.88
CA LEU A 773 9.71 3.60 -13.46
C LEU A 773 8.92 4.44 -12.47
N GLY A 774 8.14 5.41 -12.94
CA GLY A 774 7.27 6.21 -12.08
C GLY A 774 6.25 5.39 -11.28
N TYR A 775 6.01 4.12 -11.66
CA TYR A 775 5.18 3.17 -10.94
C TYR A 775 5.92 2.36 -9.85
N LEU A 776 7.26 2.40 -9.81
CA LEU A 776 8.12 1.64 -8.89
C LEU A 776 8.48 2.40 -7.60
N GLY A 777 8.17 3.70 -7.52
CA GLY A 777 8.17 4.42 -6.23
C GLY A 777 7.20 3.79 -5.22
N TYR A 778 6.14 3.14 -5.70
CA TYR A 778 5.09 2.53 -4.86
C TYR A 778 5.50 1.17 -4.30
N THR A 779 6.28 0.39 -5.07
CA THR A 779 6.88 -0.85 -4.57
C THR A 779 8.00 -0.59 -3.57
N SER A 780 8.65 0.58 -3.63
CA SER A 780 9.70 0.99 -2.69
C SER A 780 9.17 1.23 -1.28
N GLY A 781 7.98 1.82 -1.14
CA GLY A 781 7.30 1.97 0.16
C GLY A 781 6.90 0.62 0.77
N PHE A 782 6.39 -0.30 -0.06
CA PHE A 782 6.04 -1.66 0.37
C PHE A 782 7.29 -2.45 0.83
N SER A 783 8.39 -2.39 0.06
CA SER A 783 9.68 -2.99 0.42
C SER A 783 10.16 -2.52 1.80
N LEU A 784 10.11 -1.20 2.05
CA LEU A 784 10.53 -0.62 3.34
C LEU A 784 9.62 -1.06 4.49
N LEU A 785 8.32 -1.25 4.27
CA LEU A 785 7.40 -1.77 5.29
C LEU A 785 7.68 -3.25 5.64
N CYS A 786 7.87 -4.11 4.63
CA CYS A 786 8.28 -5.51 4.83
C CYS A 786 9.55 -5.63 5.66
N MET A 787 10.45 -4.68 5.46
CA MET A 787 11.71 -4.64 6.16
C MET A 787 11.64 -4.10 7.60
N VAL A 788 10.75 -3.13 7.87
CA VAL A 788 10.40 -2.75 9.25
C VAL A 788 9.75 -3.92 9.99
N PHE A 789 8.89 -4.67 9.30
CA PHE A 789 8.32 -5.90 9.86
C PHE A 789 9.39 -6.95 10.20
N PHE A 790 10.37 -7.15 9.31
CA PHE A 790 11.56 -7.96 9.61
C PHE A 790 12.28 -7.49 10.89
N LEU A 791 12.51 -6.19 11.05
CA LEU A 791 13.15 -5.65 12.26
C LEU A 791 12.34 -5.97 13.52
N ILE A 792 11.03 -5.77 13.49
CA ILE A 792 10.14 -6.07 14.62
C ILE A 792 10.26 -7.54 15.01
N VAL A 793 10.26 -8.45 14.03
CA VAL A 793 10.39 -9.88 14.31
C VAL A 793 11.77 -10.25 14.84
N VAL A 794 12.85 -9.64 14.35
CA VAL A 794 14.20 -9.86 14.89
C VAL A 794 14.27 -9.46 16.36
N ILE A 795 13.68 -8.32 16.73
CA ILE A 795 13.58 -7.87 18.14
C ILE A 795 12.75 -8.87 18.95
N TYR A 796 11.57 -9.25 18.45
CA TYR A 796 10.68 -10.19 19.11
C TYR A 796 11.36 -11.54 19.37
N LYS A 797 12.03 -12.11 18.36
CA LYS A 797 12.71 -13.40 18.46
C LYS A 797 13.87 -13.39 19.44
N LYS A 798 14.53 -12.24 19.64
CA LYS A 798 15.54 -12.13 20.70
C LYS A 798 14.98 -12.43 22.09
N PHE A 799 13.75 -11.97 22.37
CA PHE A 799 13.11 -12.19 23.68
C PHE A 799 12.50 -13.59 23.81
N GLN A 800 12.22 -14.28 22.70
CA GLN A 800 11.74 -15.66 22.72
C GLN A 800 12.86 -16.70 22.84
N ILE A 801 14.04 -16.43 22.26
CA ILE A 801 15.13 -17.41 22.18
C ILE A 801 16.04 -17.27 23.40
N PRO A 802 16.00 -18.21 24.36
CA PRO A 802 16.94 -18.20 25.49
C PRO A 802 18.35 -18.58 25.02
N CYS A 803 19.35 -18.06 25.73
CA CYS A 803 20.75 -18.50 25.60
C CYS A 803 21.14 -19.15 26.93
N PRO A 804 21.76 -20.35 26.94
CA PRO A 804 22.28 -21.13 25.81
C PRO A 804 21.19 -21.82 24.96
N LEU A 805 21.49 -22.03 23.66
CA LEU A 805 20.57 -22.72 22.74
C LEU A 805 20.38 -24.19 23.18
N PRO A 806 19.15 -24.73 23.15
CA PRO A 806 18.87 -26.10 23.60
C PRO A 806 19.57 -27.15 22.72
N THR A 807 20.19 -28.14 23.37
CA THR A 807 21.11 -29.15 22.83
C THR A 807 20.44 -30.18 21.90
N ASP A 808 19.12 -30.32 21.94
CA ASP A 808 18.38 -31.37 21.21
C ASP A 808 18.30 -31.15 19.69
N LEU A 809 18.76 -30.00 19.18
CA LEU A 809 18.62 -29.64 17.78
C LEU A 809 19.76 -30.15 16.87
N PHE A 810 20.90 -30.58 17.44
CA PHE A 810 22.08 -31.04 16.68
C PHE A 810 22.29 -32.57 16.68
N ASN A 811 21.60 -33.32 17.54
CA ASN A 811 21.81 -34.77 17.68
C ASN A 811 21.22 -35.64 16.56
N MET A 812 20.52 -35.07 15.57
CA MET A 812 19.97 -35.84 14.45
C MET A 812 20.88 -35.89 13.21
N THR A 813 22.07 -35.27 13.24
CA THR A 813 23.04 -35.36 12.12
C THR A 813 24.25 -36.24 12.43
N LEU A 814 24.35 -36.79 13.64
CA LEU A 814 25.52 -37.54 14.13
C LEU A 814 25.21 -39.02 14.42
N ASN A 815 24.17 -39.58 13.80
CA ASN A 815 23.83 -41.01 13.91
C ASN A 815 24.26 -41.87 12.72
N SER A 816 25.21 -41.40 11.90
CA SER A 816 25.96 -42.31 11.04
C SER A 816 27.44 -41.94 11.07
N THR A 817 28.25 -42.91 11.47
CA THR A 817 29.72 -42.97 11.36
C THR A 817 30.64 -42.33 12.42
N LEU A 818 30.44 -42.53 13.74
CA LEU A 818 31.59 -42.70 14.67
C LEU A 818 31.23 -43.24 16.08
N SER A 819 30.84 -44.50 16.21
CA SER A 819 30.64 -45.16 17.52
C SER A 819 31.93 -45.66 18.18
N HIS A 820 33.12 -45.10 17.88
CA HIS A 820 34.39 -45.65 18.39
C HIS A 820 35.45 -44.64 18.86
N LEU A 821 35.11 -43.38 19.15
CA LEU A 821 36.03 -42.43 19.79
C LEU A 821 35.39 -41.68 20.96
N GLN A 822 34.55 -42.41 21.70
CA GLN A 822 34.01 -41.97 22.97
C GLN A 822 35.09 -42.09 24.05
N ASN A 823 35.88 -41.02 24.24
CA ASN A 823 36.42 -40.61 25.55
C ASN A 823 37.31 -39.34 25.59
N HIS A 824 37.40 -38.49 24.55
CA HIS A 824 38.23 -37.27 24.66
C HIS A 824 37.72 -35.95 24.02
N THR A 825 36.42 -35.78 23.81
CA THR A 825 35.87 -34.46 23.41
C THR A 825 34.55 -34.11 24.12
N ALA A 826 34.45 -34.43 25.40
CA ALA A 826 33.49 -33.82 26.31
C ALA A 826 34.16 -32.63 27.02
N THR A 827 34.58 -31.61 26.26
CA THR A 827 35.11 -30.36 26.81
C THR A 827 34.76 -29.20 25.90
N VAL A 828 34.17 -28.16 26.50
CA VAL A 828 33.97 -26.77 26.01
C VAL A 828 32.65 -26.47 25.29
N TYR A 829 31.53 -26.43 26.04
CA TYR A 829 30.53 -25.38 25.84
C TYR A 829 30.71 -24.38 26.99
N ASN A 830 31.44 -23.29 26.73
CA ASN A 830 31.72 -22.27 27.74
C ASN A 830 30.48 -21.42 28.00
N GLU A 831 30.17 -21.15 29.28
CA GLU A 831 29.25 -20.08 29.71
C GLU A 831 29.58 -18.70 29.11
N ASP A 832 30.78 -18.54 28.54
CA ASP A 832 31.23 -17.34 27.83
C ASP A 832 30.59 -17.14 26.44
N SER A 833 29.94 -18.15 25.84
CA SER A 833 29.34 -18.03 24.49
C SER A 833 28.05 -17.19 24.47
N CYS A 834 27.42 -17.00 25.63
CA CYS A 834 26.20 -16.20 25.81
C CYS A 834 26.48 -14.80 26.39
N ARG A 835 27.73 -14.34 26.33
CA ARG A 835 28.12 -13.01 26.80
C ARG A 835 28.43 -12.09 25.61
N PRO A 836 27.88 -10.87 25.59
CA PRO A 836 28.17 -9.92 24.52
C PRO A 836 29.64 -9.49 24.59
N LYS A 837 30.36 -9.63 23.48
CA LYS A 837 31.75 -9.18 23.33
C LYS A 837 31.78 -7.76 22.76
N TYR A 838 32.54 -6.87 23.41
CA TYR A 838 32.66 -5.48 22.97
C TYR A 838 33.65 -5.31 21.82
N PHE A 839 34.75 -6.07 21.84
CA PHE A 839 35.79 -6.08 20.81
C PHE A 839 36.10 -7.52 20.43
N VAL A 840 36.08 -7.80 19.13
CA VAL A 840 36.44 -9.10 18.54
C VAL A 840 37.33 -8.82 17.34
N PHE A 841 38.47 -9.53 17.27
CA PHE A 841 39.38 -9.49 16.14
C PHE A 841 39.64 -10.93 15.70
N ASN A 842 39.07 -11.31 14.57
CA ASN A 842 39.24 -12.61 13.93
C ASN A 842 39.58 -12.43 12.44
N SER A 843 39.83 -13.53 11.72
CA SER A 843 40.08 -13.47 10.27
C SER A 843 38.90 -12.91 9.49
N GLN A 844 37.68 -13.05 10.00
CA GLN A 844 36.45 -12.59 9.38
C GLN A 844 36.17 -11.09 9.59
N THR A 845 36.84 -10.43 10.55
CA THR A 845 36.72 -8.98 10.82
C THR A 845 37.05 -8.15 9.57
N VAL A 846 37.87 -8.69 8.66
CA VAL A 846 38.23 -8.09 7.36
C VAL A 846 36.99 -7.73 6.52
N TYR A 847 35.92 -8.51 6.61
CA TYR A 847 34.70 -8.31 5.81
C TYR A 847 33.78 -7.24 6.40
N ALA A 848 33.98 -6.77 7.64
CA ALA A 848 33.05 -5.84 8.29
C ALA A 848 33.00 -4.47 7.62
N VAL A 849 34.15 -3.87 7.31
CA VAL A 849 34.21 -2.56 6.62
C VAL A 849 33.58 -2.64 5.23
N PRO A 850 33.94 -3.63 4.37
CA PRO A 850 33.28 -3.84 3.09
C PRO A 850 31.76 -4.02 3.18
N ILE A 851 31.26 -4.87 4.10
CA ILE A 851 29.81 -5.07 4.31
C ILE A 851 29.12 -3.76 4.66
N LEU A 852 29.69 -2.95 5.55
CA LEU A 852 29.15 -1.65 5.92
C LEU A 852 29.17 -0.65 4.75
N THR A 853 30.26 -0.60 3.98
CA THR A 853 30.33 0.26 2.78
C THR A 853 29.34 -0.16 1.71
N PHE A 854 29.13 -1.46 1.53
CA PHE A 854 28.09 -2.00 0.65
C PHE A 854 26.68 -1.66 1.15
N ALA A 855 26.43 -1.68 2.46
CA ALA A 855 25.11 -1.35 3.02
C ALA A 855 24.74 0.14 2.86
N PHE A 856 25.69 1.07 2.95
CA PHE A 856 25.40 2.51 2.87
C PHE A 856 25.56 3.14 1.47
N VAL A 857 25.85 2.35 0.44
CA VAL A 857 26.04 2.90 -0.91
C VAL A 857 24.71 3.20 -1.61
N CYS A 858 24.28 4.45 -1.57
CA CYS A 858 23.12 4.93 -2.34
C CYS A 858 23.46 5.91 -3.47
N HIS A 859 24.76 6.23 -3.62
CA HIS A 859 25.30 7.24 -4.53
C HIS A 859 24.80 7.17 -5.98
N PRO A 860 24.61 5.99 -6.61
CA PRO A 860 24.06 5.90 -7.96
C PRO A 860 22.62 6.44 -8.08
N ALA A 861 21.84 6.39 -7.01
CA ALA A 861 20.43 6.77 -7.01
C ALA A 861 20.18 8.24 -6.64
N ILE A 862 21.17 8.93 -6.04
CA ILE A 862 21.01 10.29 -5.52
C ILE A 862 20.73 11.32 -6.60
N LEU A 863 21.49 11.31 -7.71
CA LEU A 863 21.34 12.32 -8.75
C LEU A 863 20.01 12.18 -9.51
N PRO A 864 19.57 10.97 -9.92
CA PRO A 864 18.23 10.77 -10.46
C PRO A 864 17.11 11.22 -9.51
N MET A 865 17.21 10.89 -8.21
CA MET A 865 16.21 11.36 -7.23
C MET A 865 16.24 12.88 -7.02
N TYR A 866 17.40 13.51 -7.16
CA TYR A 866 17.51 14.96 -7.09
C TYR A 866 16.84 15.65 -8.28
N GLU A 867 16.87 15.02 -9.45
CA GLU A 867 16.18 15.48 -10.65
C GLU A 867 14.65 15.36 -10.54
N GLU A 868 14.16 14.27 -9.94
CA GLU A 868 12.74 14.01 -9.73
C GLU A 868 12.10 14.84 -8.59
N LEU A 869 12.92 15.39 -7.67
CA LEU A 869 12.46 16.12 -6.49
C LEU A 869 11.72 17.42 -6.86
N LYS A 870 10.49 17.56 -6.39
CA LYS A 870 9.66 18.77 -6.55
C LYS A 870 10.35 19.98 -5.91
N ASP A 871 10.38 21.08 -6.66
CA ASP A 871 11.06 22.32 -6.28
C ASP A 871 12.53 22.07 -5.86
N ARG A 872 13.27 21.43 -6.76
CA ARG A 872 14.63 20.94 -6.52
C ARG A 872 15.53 22.01 -5.90
N SER A 873 16.17 21.65 -4.79
CA SER A 873 17.11 22.49 -4.06
C SER A 873 18.13 21.60 -3.37
N ARG A 874 19.42 21.98 -3.42
CA ARG A 874 20.48 21.23 -2.72
C ARG A 874 20.18 21.08 -1.23
N ARG A 875 19.65 22.12 -0.58
CA ARG A 875 19.28 22.07 0.85
C ARG A 875 18.15 21.07 1.09
N LYS A 876 17.15 21.04 0.21
CA LYS A 876 16.05 20.07 0.30
C LYS A 876 16.55 18.64 0.10
N MET A 877 17.35 18.37 -0.93
CA MET A 877 17.89 17.03 -1.19
C MET A 877 18.86 16.57 -0.09
N GLN A 878 19.66 17.48 0.48
CA GLN A 878 20.46 17.16 1.66
C GLN A 878 19.58 16.86 2.88
N GLY A 879 18.46 17.57 3.05
CA GLY A 879 17.47 17.26 4.08
C GLY A 879 16.87 15.86 3.90
N VAL A 880 16.54 15.48 2.66
CA VAL A 880 16.10 14.11 2.32
C VAL A 880 17.17 13.10 2.72
N ALA A 881 18.43 13.32 2.32
CA ALA A 881 19.54 12.44 2.67
C ALA A 881 19.74 12.32 4.18
N ASN A 882 19.80 13.43 4.91
CA ASN A 882 20.00 13.40 6.36
C ASN A 882 18.91 12.60 7.09
N VAL A 883 17.64 12.78 6.70
CA VAL A 883 16.51 12.05 7.30
C VAL A 883 16.60 10.56 6.94
N SER A 884 16.84 10.21 5.68
CA SER A 884 16.97 8.81 5.26
C SER A 884 18.13 8.10 5.94
N PHE A 885 19.33 8.69 5.97
CA PHE A 885 20.50 8.06 6.61
C PHE A 885 20.33 7.90 8.13
N LEU A 886 19.69 8.87 8.80
CA LEU A 886 19.38 8.73 10.24
C LEU A 886 18.41 7.57 10.49
N ALA A 887 17.33 7.48 9.69
CA ALA A 887 16.37 6.39 9.81
C ALA A 887 17.02 5.02 9.55
N MET A 888 17.85 4.92 8.51
CA MET A 888 18.55 3.67 8.16
C MET A 888 19.62 3.31 9.19
N PHE A 889 20.33 4.28 9.75
CA PHE A 889 21.28 4.06 10.84
C PHE A 889 20.63 3.41 12.05
N ILE A 890 19.47 3.93 12.50
CA ILE A 890 18.73 3.38 13.64
C ILE A 890 18.32 1.94 13.34
N MET A 891 17.71 1.71 12.18
CA MET A 891 17.22 0.41 11.77
C MET A 891 18.34 -0.63 11.63
N TYR A 892 19.48 -0.24 11.06
CA TYR A 892 20.68 -1.08 10.94
C TYR A 892 21.31 -1.40 12.29
N LEU A 893 21.41 -0.42 13.18
CA LEU A 893 21.91 -0.63 14.53
C LEU A 893 21.03 -1.63 15.29
N LEU A 894 19.71 -1.44 15.26
CA LEU A 894 18.78 -2.33 15.95
C LEU A 894 18.78 -3.74 15.34
N ALA A 895 18.73 -3.86 14.01
CA ALA A 895 18.76 -5.18 13.35
C ALA A 895 20.06 -5.94 13.64
N ALA A 896 21.21 -5.25 13.57
CA ALA A 896 22.50 -5.85 13.87
C ALA A 896 22.63 -6.22 15.36
N LEU A 897 22.21 -5.33 16.26
CA LEU A 897 22.28 -5.55 17.70
C LEU A 897 21.42 -6.72 18.14
N PHE A 898 20.12 -6.72 17.79
CA PHE A 898 19.22 -7.80 18.19
C PHE A 898 19.52 -9.10 17.44
N GLY A 899 19.95 -9.04 16.17
CA GLY A 899 20.43 -10.23 15.46
C GLY A 899 21.68 -10.86 16.10
N TYR A 900 22.66 -10.03 16.49
CA TYR A 900 23.85 -10.48 17.20
C TYR A 900 23.52 -11.02 18.60
N LEU A 901 22.72 -10.30 19.40
CA LEU A 901 22.37 -10.74 20.75
C LEU A 901 21.56 -12.04 20.76
N THR A 902 20.91 -12.42 19.65
CA THR A 902 20.17 -13.68 19.55
C THR A 902 21.13 -14.87 19.42
N PHE A 903 22.17 -14.79 18.59
CA PHE A 903 23.01 -15.95 18.24
C PHE A 903 24.49 -15.83 18.65
N HIS A 904 24.93 -14.65 19.10
CA HIS A 904 26.30 -14.33 19.52
C HIS A 904 27.35 -14.72 18.46
N ASP A 905 28.24 -15.67 18.78
CA ASP A 905 29.34 -16.09 17.90
C ASP A 905 28.87 -16.97 16.71
N VAL A 906 27.60 -17.39 16.67
CA VAL A 906 27.04 -18.36 15.69
C VAL A 906 26.26 -17.66 14.56
N VAL A 907 26.40 -16.35 14.40
CA VAL A 907 25.71 -15.61 13.33
C VAL A 907 26.33 -15.93 11.98
N GLU A 908 25.51 -16.34 11.02
CA GLU A 908 25.94 -16.57 9.64
C GLU A 908 25.91 -15.28 8.81
N PRO A 909 26.60 -15.23 7.64
CA PRO A 909 26.60 -14.07 6.75
C PRO A 909 25.20 -13.59 6.30
N GLU A 910 24.20 -14.47 6.39
CA GLU A 910 22.80 -14.12 6.24
C GLU A 910 22.03 -14.45 7.53
N LEU A 911 21.38 -13.43 8.11
CA LEU A 911 20.64 -13.58 9.36
C LEU A 911 19.46 -14.57 9.27
N LEU A 912 18.69 -14.56 8.16
CA LEU A 912 17.53 -15.47 7.99
C LEU A 912 17.96 -16.93 7.88
N HIS A 913 19.11 -17.19 7.27
CA HIS A 913 19.68 -18.53 7.22
C HIS A 913 20.07 -19.03 8.63
N THR A 914 20.62 -18.13 9.47
CA THR A 914 20.92 -18.44 10.88
C THR A 914 19.66 -18.89 11.63
N TYR A 915 18.54 -18.17 11.47
CA TYR A 915 17.25 -18.57 12.04
C TYR A 915 16.79 -19.93 11.53
N SER A 916 17.03 -20.27 10.26
CA SER A 916 16.64 -21.56 9.67
C SER A 916 17.31 -22.76 10.31
N LYS A 917 18.58 -22.60 10.72
CA LYS A 917 19.34 -23.68 11.34
C LYS A 917 18.81 -24.00 12.73
N VAL A 918 18.28 -22.99 13.43
CA VAL A 918 17.78 -23.11 14.79
C VAL A 918 16.29 -23.49 14.82
N TYR A 919 15.48 -22.91 13.94
CA TYR A 919 14.05 -23.21 13.82
C TYR A 919 13.73 -23.62 12.38
N LYS A 920 13.49 -24.92 12.17
CA LYS A 920 13.12 -25.45 10.85
C LYS A 920 11.72 -25.00 10.42
N PHE A 921 10.77 -24.90 11.36
CA PHE A 921 9.38 -24.50 11.10
C PHE A 921 8.88 -23.53 12.16
N ASP A 922 8.82 -22.25 11.80
CA ASP A 922 8.22 -21.19 12.60
C ASP A 922 7.42 -20.29 11.66
N VAL A 923 6.12 -20.18 11.91
CA VAL A 923 5.18 -19.44 11.04
C VAL A 923 5.53 -17.96 10.98
N VAL A 924 6.01 -17.37 12.08
CA VAL A 924 6.42 -15.95 12.10
C VAL A 924 7.63 -15.76 11.17
N LEU A 925 8.62 -16.65 11.27
CA LEU A 925 9.81 -16.58 10.41
C LEU A 925 9.48 -16.89 8.95
N LEU A 926 8.52 -17.79 8.68
CA LEU A 926 8.04 -18.06 7.33
C LEU A 926 7.42 -16.82 6.68
N ILE A 927 6.63 -16.05 7.43
CA ILE A 927 6.00 -14.82 6.94
C ILE A 927 7.04 -13.73 6.72
N VAL A 928 8.03 -13.61 7.60
CA VAL A 928 9.16 -12.71 7.40
C VAL A 928 9.96 -13.06 6.16
N ARG A 929 10.23 -14.35 5.92
CA ARG A 929 10.90 -14.82 4.69
C ARG A 929 10.12 -14.41 3.45
N LEU A 930 8.81 -14.63 3.44
CA LEU A 930 7.97 -14.22 2.32
C LEU A 930 8.01 -12.69 2.11
N ALA A 931 7.98 -11.92 3.20
CA ALA A 931 8.06 -10.45 3.15
C ALA A 931 9.41 -9.97 2.59
N VAL A 932 10.53 -10.52 3.07
CA VAL A 932 11.88 -10.19 2.59
C VAL A 932 12.06 -10.64 1.15
N LEU A 933 11.62 -11.85 0.77
CA LEU A 933 11.65 -12.35 -0.61
C LEU A 933 10.87 -11.44 -1.57
N THR A 934 9.70 -10.98 -1.16
CA THR A 934 8.89 -10.07 -1.96
C THR A 934 9.59 -8.71 -2.10
N ALA A 935 10.11 -8.16 -1.00
CA ALA A 935 10.83 -6.88 -1.00
C ALA A 935 12.07 -6.90 -1.91
N VAL A 936 12.91 -7.94 -1.82
CA VAL A 936 14.13 -8.05 -2.66
C VAL A 936 13.78 -8.28 -4.13
N THR A 937 12.77 -9.10 -4.43
CA THR A 937 12.32 -9.36 -5.81
C THR A 937 11.81 -8.09 -6.49
N LEU A 938 11.04 -7.25 -5.77
CA LEU A 938 10.55 -5.97 -6.28
C LEU A 938 11.65 -4.90 -6.42
N THR A 939 12.78 -5.08 -5.74
CA THR A 939 13.91 -4.14 -5.78
C THR A 939 14.85 -4.40 -6.95
N VAL A 940 14.94 -5.63 -7.48
CA VAL A 940 15.81 -5.97 -8.63
C VAL A 940 15.52 -5.11 -9.88
N PRO A 941 14.25 -4.90 -10.33
CA PRO A 941 13.98 -4.05 -11.49
C PRO A 941 14.36 -2.58 -11.28
N VAL A 942 14.29 -2.07 -10.04
CA VAL A 942 14.71 -0.71 -9.68
C VAL A 942 16.22 -0.56 -9.89
N VAL A 943 16.99 -1.52 -9.38
CA VAL A 943 18.47 -1.53 -9.44
C VAL A 943 19.00 -1.80 -10.85
N LEU A 944 18.23 -2.52 -11.68
CA LEU A 944 18.59 -2.73 -13.08
C LEU A 944 18.58 -1.43 -13.91
N PHE A 945 17.76 -0.44 -13.55
CA PHE A 945 17.61 0.76 -14.36
C PHE A 945 18.87 1.63 -14.45
N PRO A 946 19.54 2.00 -13.33
CA PRO A 946 20.82 2.68 -13.39
C PRO A 946 21.85 1.94 -14.25
N ILE A 947 21.91 0.61 -14.15
CA ILE A 947 22.85 -0.20 -14.95
C ILE A 947 22.58 -0.06 -16.43
N ARG A 948 21.30 -0.17 -16.85
CA ARG A 948 20.95 -0.03 -18.27
C ARG A 948 21.31 1.35 -18.79
N THR A 949 21.11 2.40 -18.00
CA THR A 949 21.50 3.76 -18.37
C THR A 949 23.02 3.87 -18.51
N SER A 950 23.79 3.33 -17.55
CA SER A 950 25.26 3.30 -17.60
C SER A 950 25.79 2.52 -18.81
N VAL A 951 25.23 1.34 -19.08
CA VAL A 951 25.63 0.47 -20.21
C VAL A 951 25.27 1.10 -21.54
N ASN A 952 24.08 1.71 -21.69
CA ASN A 952 23.73 2.43 -22.91
C ASN A 952 24.67 3.61 -23.17
N HIS A 953 25.07 4.34 -22.11
CA HIS A 953 26.06 5.42 -22.24
C HIS A 953 27.47 4.93 -22.61
N LEU A 954 27.80 3.68 -22.28
CA LEU A 954 29.07 3.03 -22.64
C LEU A 954 29.07 2.52 -24.08
N LEU A 955 27.96 1.93 -24.53
CA LEU A 955 27.79 1.35 -25.88
C LEU A 955 27.53 2.38 -27.00
N GLY A 956 27.40 3.67 -26.66
CA GLY A 956 27.28 4.78 -27.61
C GLY A 956 26.02 5.62 -27.39
N ALA A 957 26.20 6.93 -27.19
CA ALA A 957 25.17 7.84 -26.71
C ALA A 957 24.16 8.34 -27.78
N SER A 958 24.09 7.75 -28.98
CA SER A 958 23.49 8.43 -30.14
C SER A 958 22.60 7.59 -31.06
N LYS A 959 21.69 6.78 -30.51
CA LYS A 959 20.55 6.29 -31.31
C LYS A 959 19.28 6.26 -30.48
N ASP A 960 18.18 6.66 -31.13
CA ASP A 960 16.80 6.61 -30.65
C ASP A 960 16.50 5.31 -29.88
N PHE A 961 15.53 5.39 -28.98
CA PHE A 961 15.11 4.26 -28.18
C PHE A 961 14.73 3.07 -29.08
N SER A 962 15.42 1.94 -28.91
CA SER A 962 15.12 0.68 -29.61
C SER A 962 14.73 -0.39 -28.60
N TRP A 963 13.54 -0.97 -28.79
CA TRP A 963 13.04 -2.08 -27.98
C TRP A 963 13.97 -3.29 -28.00
N ILE A 964 14.57 -3.59 -29.16
CA ILE A 964 15.49 -4.73 -29.32
C ILE A 964 16.74 -4.54 -28.47
N ARG A 965 17.37 -3.36 -28.53
CA ARG A 965 18.53 -3.01 -27.69
C ARG A 965 18.16 -3.07 -26.20
N HIS A 966 16.99 -2.56 -25.84
CA HIS A 966 16.48 -2.55 -24.47
C HIS A 966 16.28 -3.97 -23.89
N ILE A 967 15.68 -4.87 -24.68
CA ILE A 967 15.46 -6.27 -24.30
C ILE A 967 16.79 -7.01 -24.20
N ILE A 968 17.66 -6.90 -25.22
CA ILE A 968 18.95 -7.61 -25.26
C ILE A 968 19.82 -7.23 -24.04
N ILE A 969 19.98 -5.94 -23.75
CA ILE A 969 20.77 -5.49 -22.59
C ILE A 969 20.17 -6.04 -21.29
N THR A 970 18.85 -6.00 -21.14
CA THR A 970 18.17 -6.51 -19.94
C THR A 970 18.37 -8.02 -19.75
N VAL A 971 18.24 -8.81 -20.82
CA VAL A 971 18.43 -10.26 -20.79
C VAL A 971 19.88 -10.64 -20.51
N ILE A 972 20.86 -9.96 -21.14
CA ILE A 972 22.28 -10.21 -20.89
C ILE A 972 22.66 -9.89 -19.44
N LEU A 973 22.19 -8.76 -18.91
CA LEU A 973 22.46 -8.38 -17.52
C LEU A 973 21.84 -9.38 -16.54
N LEU A 974 20.56 -9.71 -16.66
CA LEU A 974 19.89 -10.67 -15.78
C LEU A 974 20.49 -12.08 -15.90
N GLY A 975 20.83 -12.52 -17.11
CA GLY A 975 21.51 -13.79 -17.34
C GLY A 975 22.87 -13.84 -16.66
N GLY A 976 23.67 -12.78 -16.78
CA GLY A 976 24.97 -12.68 -16.11
C GLY A 976 24.86 -12.73 -14.58
N VAL A 977 23.87 -12.05 -13.99
CA VAL A 977 23.64 -12.09 -12.53
C VAL A 977 23.25 -13.51 -12.08
N ASN A 978 22.35 -14.17 -12.81
CA ASN A 978 21.95 -15.54 -12.48
C ASN A 978 23.13 -16.51 -12.54
N VAL A 979 23.98 -16.40 -13.56
CA VAL A 979 25.21 -17.19 -13.66
C VAL A 979 26.09 -16.96 -12.43
N LEU A 980 26.33 -15.69 -12.05
CA LEU A 980 27.14 -15.39 -10.87
C LEU A 980 26.54 -16.02 -9.60
N VAL A 981 25.23 -15.90 -9.37
CA VAL A 981 24.56 -16.42 -8.16
C VAL A 981 24.55 -17.94 -8.09
N ILE A 982 24.52 -18.62 -9.23
CA ILE A 982 24.61 -20.10 -9.26
C ILE A 982 25.99 -20.55 -8.79
N PHE A 983 27.07 -19.87 -9.23
CA PHE A 983 28.44 -20.28 -8.92
C PHE A 983 29.02 -19.71 -7.61
N VAL A 984 28.49 -18.60 -7.09
CA VAL A 984 29.01 -18.00 -5.85
C VAL A 984 28.58 -18.83 -4.64
N PRO A 985 29.53 -19.29 -3.80
CA PRO A 985 29.23 -20.17 -2.67
C PRO A 985 28.70 -19.44 -1.44
N THR A 986 29.07 -18.16 -1.24
CA THR A 986 28.64 -17.39 -0.07
C THR A 986 28.27 -15.95 -0.43
N ILE A 987 27.21 -15.43 0.19
CA ILE A 987 26.81 -14.01 0.06
C ILE A 987 27.87 -13.05 0.65
N ARG A 988 28.66 -13.52 1.63
CA ARG A 988 29.77 -12.77 2.24
C ARG A 988 30.77 -12.31 1.19
N ASP A 989 31.14 -13.18 0.26
CA ASP A 989 32.14 -12.87 -0.77
C ASP A 989 31.63 -11.79 -1.73
N ILE A 990 30.33 -11.77 -2.02
CA ILE A 990 29.66 -10.71 -2.79
C ILE A 990 29.77 -9.38 -2.04
N PHE A 991 29.37 -9.35 -0.76
CA PHE A 991 29.42 -8.13 0.05
C PHE A 991 30.86 -7.63 0.25
N GLY A 992 31.79 -8.55 0.48
CA GLY A 992 33.22 -8.28 0.63
C GLY A 992 33.81 -7.64 -0.61
N PHE A 993 33.73 -8.32 -1.75
CA PHE A 993 34.34 -7.87 -2.99
C PHE A 993 33.70 -6.58 -3.52
N ILE A 994 32.37 -6.52 -3.59
CA ILE A 994 31.65 -5.35 -4.14
C ILE A 994 31.78 -4.14 -3.19
N GLY A 995 31.73 -4.38 -1.88
CA GLY A 995 31.93 -3.35 -0.85
C GLY A 995 33.34 -2.74 -0.91
N ALA A 996 34.37 -3.59 -0.93
CA ALA A 996 35.76 -3.16 -0.95
C ALA A 996 36.17 -2.47 -2.26
N SER A 997 35.50 -2.77 -3.39
CA SER A 997 35.80 -2.20 -4.71
C SER A 997 34.83 -1.10 -5.12
N ALA A 998 33.68 -1.47 -5.69
CA ALA A 998 32.72 -0.54 -6.29
C ALA A 998 32.11 0.43 -5.28
N ALA A 999 31.73 -0.05 -4.08
CA ALA A 999 31.18 0.83 -3.04
C ALA A 999 32.24 1.82 -2.53
N ALA A 1000 33.47 1.35 -2.27
CA ALA A 1000 34.58 2.22 -1.89
C ALA A 1000 34.86 3.31 -2.94
N MET A 1001 34.81 2.96 -4.22
CA MET A 1001 34.96 3.91 -5.33
C MET A 1001 33.84 4.96 -5.37
N LEU A 1002 32.59 4.55 -5.16
CA LEU A 1002 31.41 5.43 -5.21
C LEU A 1002 31.21 6.30 -3.95
N ILE A 1003 31.65 5.84 -2.79
CA ILE A 1003 31.54 6.56 -1.52
C ILE A 1003 32.74 7.50 -1.32
N PHE A 1004 33.96 7.03 -1.51
CA PHE A 1004 35.14 7.79 -1.11
C PHE A 1004 35.83 8.47 -2.29
N ILE A 1005 36.10 7.73 -3.36
CA ILE A 1005 37.06 8.16 -4.40
C ILE A 1005 36.41 9.13 -5.40
N LEU A 1006 35.34 8.72 -6.09
CA LEU A 1006 34.75 9.51 -7.18
C LEU A 1006 34.18 10.86 -6.71
N PRO A 1007 33.37 10.93 -5.64
CA PRO A 1007 32.82 12.21 -5.15
C PRO A 1007 33.91 13.20 -4.75
N SER A 1008 34.97 12.72 -4.07
CA SER A 1008 36.12 13.55 -3.68
C SER A 1008 36.91 14.04 -4.88
N ALA A 1009 37.21 13.15 -5.83
CA ALA A 1009 37.96 13.48 -7.04
C ALA A 1009 37.20 14.49 -7.92
N PHE A 1010 35.88 14.31 -8.08
CA PHE A 1010 35.02 15.25 -8.80
C PHE A 1010 34.97 16.60 -8.10
N TYR A 1011 34.88 16.62 -6.76
CA TYR A 1011 34.85 17.86 -5.97
C TYR A 1011 36.10 18.69 -6.14
N ILE A 1012 37.27 18.07 -5.99
CA ILE A 1012 38.57 18.73 -6.10
C ILE A 1012 38.74 19.36 -7.50
N LYS A 1013 38.29 18.66 -8.55
CA LYS A 1013 38.50 19.05 -9.95
C LYS A 1013 37.49 20.06 -10.47
N LEU A 1014 36.20 19.87 -10.19
CA LEU A 1014 35.11 20.68 -10.75
C LEU A 1014 34.82 21.95 -9.95
N VAL A 1015 35.01 21.94 -8.63
CA VAL A 1015 34.73 23.10 -7.77
C VAL A 1015 35.96 24.01 -7.69
N LYS A 1016 36.11 24.89 -8.68
CA LYS A 1016 37.25 25.82 -8.78
C LYS A 1016 37.15 27.08 -7.92
N LYS A 1017 35.95 27.42 -7.44
CA LYS A 1017 35.68 28.66 -6.67
C LYS A 1017 36.38 28.71 -5.30
N GLU A 1018 36.80 27.57 -4.76
CA GLU A 1018 37.45 27.50 -3.44
C GLU A 1018 38.97 27.28 -3.56
N PRO A 1019 39.81 27.98 -2.77
CA PRO A 1019 41.25 27.75 -2.75
C PRO A 1019 41.58 26.35 -2.22
N LEU A 1020 42.69 25.76 -2.66
CA LEU A 1020 43.15 24.43 -2.21
C LEU A 1020 43.38 24.36 -0.69
N LYS A 1021 43.63 25.50 -0.04
CA LYS A 1021 43.75 25.62 1.43
C LYS A 1021 42.42 25.67 2.18
N SER A 1022 41.27 25.59 1.49
CA SER A 1022 39.94 25.52 2.12
C SER A 1022 39.80 24.22 2.91
N VAL A 1023 39.23 24.30 4.12
CA VAL A 1023 38.92 23.14 4.98
C VAL A 1023 38.12 22.08 4.22
N GLN A 1024 37.23 22.49 3.31
CA GLN A 1024 36.42 21.56 2.52
C GLN A 1024 37.23 20.80 1.46
N LYS A 1025 38.25 21.42 0.87
CA LYS A 1025 39.14 20.75 -0.10
C LYS A 1025 40.17 19.88 0.60
N ILE A 1026 40.69 20.31 1.75
CA ILE A 1026 41.57 19.48 2.59
C ILE A 1026 40.80 18.24 3.06
N GLY A 1027 39.57 18.41 3.53
CA GLY A 1027 38.67 17.31 3.88
C GLY A 1027 38.45 16.34 2.71
N ALA A 1028 38.18 16.85 1.51
CA ALA A 1028 38.03 16.00 0.31
C ALA A 1028 39.32 15.25 -0.07
N ILE A 1029 40.50 15.85 0.11
CA ILE A 1029 41.80 15.19 -0.17
C ILE A 1029 42.04 14.06 0.84
N LEU A 1030 41.81 14.32 2.13
CA LEU A 1030 41.92 13.27 3.16
C LEU A 1030 40.92 12.14 2.91
N PHE A 1031 39.70 12.48 2.52
CA PHE A 1031 38.64 11.52 2.21
C PHE A 1031 38.97 10.66 0.97
N LEU A 1032 39.58 11.27 -0.05
CA LEU A 1032 40.11 10.57 -1.22
C LEU A 1032 41.23 9.59 -0.82
N ALA A 1033 42.18 10.02 0.02
CA ALA A 1033 43.28 9.18 0.49
C ALA A 1033 42.77 8.00 1.33
N SER A 1034 41.81 8.23 2.23
CA SER A 1034 41.15 7.15 2.97
C SER A 1034 40.43 6.16 2.06
N GLY A 1035 39.84 6.63 0.95
CA GLY A 1035 39.20 5.77 -0.04
C GLY A 1035 40.16 4.78 -0.70
N PHE A 1036 41.34 5.24 -1.12
CA PHE A 1036 42.37 4.36 -1.66
C PHE A 1036 42.88 3.37 -0.61
N LEU A 1037 43.07 3.82 0.64
CA LEU A 1037 43.50 2.95 1.74
C LEU A 1037 42.47 1.84 2.01
N VAL A 1038 41.18 2.18 2.10
CA VAL A 1038 40.09 1.21 2.31
C VAL A 1038 40.01 0.24 1.13
N MET A 1039 40.03 0.75 -0.11
CA MET A 1039 39.91 -0.09 -1.30
C MET A 1039 41.07 -1.09 -1.43
N PHE A 1040 42.32 -0.63 -1.41
CA PHE A 1040 43.47 -1.53 -1.55
C PHE A 1040 43.68 -2.40 -0.30
N GLY A 1041 43.47 -1.84 0.90
CA GLY A 1041 43.62 -2.56 2.16
C GLY A 1041 42.63 -3.71 2.28
N CYS A 1042 41.32 -3.44 2.14
CA CYS A 1042 40.29 -4.47 2.23
C CYS A 1042 40.42 -5.50 1.11
N MET A 1043 40.68 -5.10 -0.14
CA MET A 1043 40.83 -6.04 -1.25
C MET A 1043 42.03 -6.96 -1.05
N SER A 1044 43.18 -6.44 -0.58
CA SER A 1044 44.36 -7.27 -0.33
C SER A 1044 44.11 -8.28 0.78
N LEU A 1045 43.43 -7.87 1.87
CA LEU A 1045 43.10 -8.75 2.98
C LEU A 1045 42.08 -9.84 2.60
N ILE A 1046 41.08 -9.51 1.78
CA ILE A 1046 40.11 -10.49 1.26
C ILE A 1046 40.81 -11.51 0.34
N ILE A 1047 41.67 -11.04 -0.57
CA ILE A 1047 42.43 -11.94 -1.46
C ILE A 1047 43.34 -12.86 -0.64
N MET A 1048 44.00 -12.34 0.41
CA MET A 1048 44.80 -13.16 1.32
C MET A 1048 43.97 -14.23 2.02
N ASP A 1049 42.77 -13.90 2.48
CA ASP A 1049 41.85 -14.86 3.10
C ASP A 1049 41.44 -15.96 2.11
N TRP A 1050 41.11 -15.61 0.86
CA TRP A 1050 40.82 -16.60 -0.19
C TRP A 1050 42.00 -17.53 -0.48
N VAL A 1051 43.22 -16.99 -0.59
CA VAL A 1051 44.43 -17.78 -0.84
C VAL A 1051 44.72 -18.72 0.32
N HIS A 1052 44.58 -18.26 1.56
CA HIS A 1052 44.80 -19.09 2.75
C HIS A 1052 43.79 -20.23 2.85
N ASN A 1053 42.51 -19.95 2.59
CA ASN A 1053 41.45 -20.96 2.64
C ASN A 1053 41.56 -21.98 1.49
N ALA A 1054 42.01 -21.56 0.29
CA ALA A 1054 42.27 -22.47 -0.83
C ALA A 1054 43.41 -23.45 -0.52
N GLY A 1055 44.51 -22.97 0.09
CA GLY A 1055 45.64 -23.82 0.49
C GLY A 1055 45.31 -24.84 1.58
N ALA A 1056 44.35 -24.55 2.46
CA ALA A 1056 43.87 -25.49 3.48
C ALA A 1056 43.02 -26.62 2.90
N SER A 1057 42.24 -26.35 1.83
CA SER A 1057 41.43 -27.36 1.13
C SER A 1057 42.31 -28.37 0.38
N GLU A 1058 43.37 -27.91 -0.30
CA GLU A 1058 44.31 -28.79 -1.02
C GLU A 1058 45.08 -29.72 -0.06
N GLY A 1059 45.37 -29.27 1.16
CA GLY A 1059 46.01 -30.11 2.19
C GLY A 1059 45.12 -31.26 2.69
N HIS A 1060 43.79 -31.08 2.67
CA HIS A 1060 42.82 -32.11 3.07
C HIS A 1060 42.57 -33.14 1.96
N ASP A 1061 42.58 -32.73 0.70
CA ASP A 1061 42.48 -33.66 -0.43
C ASP A 1061 43.80 -34.42 -0.68
N ALA A 1062 44.96 -33.78 -0.47
CA ALA A 1062 46.27 -34.44 -0.55
C ALA A 1062 46.50 -35.47 0.57
N SER A 1063 45.83 -35.32 1.72
CA SER A 1063 45.87 -36.30 2.80
C SER A 1063 44.88 -37.45 2.60
N ARG A 1064 43.72 -37.22 1.95
CA ARG A 1064 42.83 -38.31 1.50
C ARG A 1064 43.45 -39.17 0.40
N LEU A 1065 44.16 -38.57 -0.57
CA LEU A 1065 44.87 -39.30 -1.64
C LEU A 1065 46.12 -40.06 -1.16
N ARG A 1066 46.61 -39.82 0.06
CA ARG A 1066 47.67 -40.65 0.69
C ARG A 1066 47.11 -41.77 1.58
N LEU A 1067 45.80 -41.79 1.83
CA LEU A 1067 45.09 -42.77 2.64
C LEU A 1067 44.13 -43.67 1.83
N SER A 1068 44.02 -43.43 0.51
CA SER A 1068 43.51 -44.38 -0.49
C SER A 1068 44.67 -45.01 -1.25
#